data_AF-A0A367Y3T0-F1
#
_entry.id   AF-A0A367Y3T0-F1
#
_cell.length_a   1.000
_cell.length_b   1.000
_cell.length_c   1.000
_cell.angle_alpha   90.00
_cell.angle_beta   90.00
_cell.angle_gamma   90.00
#
_symmetry.space_group_name_H-M   'P 1'
#
loop_
_entity.id
_entity.type
_entity.pdbx_description
1 polymer ?
#
loop_
_entity_poly.entity_id
_entity_poly.type
_entity_poly.pdbx_seq_one_letter_code
_entity_poly.pdbx_strand_id
1 'polypeptide(L)'
;MNVLRRFQSTSTRAALQKSIETLTLRVKDEQARNSGALLKCIDLLIDKHQPVLLEKLDINSNTTDPFRVQQEIWDKLRAMKPGPKDPNTELRENLMKDNQVLPTKEYRDFVRALYPLNSSTPKRRIFDSEVKYFDFVSNSKKFFNVDYEELYKRYQALPFPAPRHMTHEDLQELISKFVLRHKHYANLNVIEGCVIKEQNDKAVRVINSKIEQRDAYREQCSWIIKDIKQSNLPVSRKEQIRLIYLSYFKDRQGVTKFVEDRAEELNYPEFTWNEYLEILARLGERDDILGILLFLATRHDKFDVIEDILWRVGLGGLVGVQNIKASIKLGHVSFNHLVVYFTHYIERPGYATFLANTINYITENVPVMSVDTINTVMSSLIDLGYLKEAQELFEMAFFQDLSVEYDVENSESLLYRGSTSEDIAVLGDWLTVYGNLKEITQDKEIIYKLEPTETSFVGFIDGYCNLSEYKQVKQMVHIMDNIAKQPLSTRVYTRIFAGFLKRKGFRGWTLDEYIAVLTRLIADIDAKEAPAGYFKKLVNEGSVKVFDTEKLLAQRQTALAYEGLNLLRLSDVLMETIIRALDALLNEVTGNNDKYSEAFERLRAVREKRDSMLETQKRDAQSPYFADRLAYVNRAVLFEVFAIVSQL
;
A
#
# COMPACT_ATOMS: atom_id res chain seq x y z
N MET A 1 24.40 -6.23 13.95
CA MET A 1 24.74 -6.48 15.38
C MET A 1 23.60 -5.89 16.22
N ASN A 2 23.06 -6.64 17.19
CA ASN A 2 21.66 -6.60 17.66
C ASN A 2 21.10 -5.27 18.22
N VAL A 3 20.11 -4.70 17.51
CA VAL A 3 19.10 -3.71 17.98
C VAL A 3 18.47 -4.11 19.33
N LEU A 4 18.37 -5.42 19.58
CA LEU A 4 17.83 -6.00 20.82
C LEU A 4 18.70 -5.81 22.07
N ARG A 5 20.01 -5.50 21.94
CA ARG A 5 20.94 -5.48 23.11
C ARG A 5 21.02 -4.14 23.84
N ARG A 6 20.61 -3.02 23.22
CA ARG A 6 20.69 -1.67 23.86
C ARG A 6 19.34 -1.07 24.26
N PHE A 7 18.21 -1.58 23.75
CA PHE A 7 16.86 -1.14 24.18
C PHE A 7 16.51 -1.54 25.64
N GLN A 8 17.35 -2.36 26.30
CA GLN A 8 17.08 -2.95 27.62
C GLN A 8 17.23 -1.99 28.83
N SER A 9 16.99 -0.68 28.69
CA SER A 9 16.81 0.19 29.86
C SER A 9 15.36 0.18 30.33
N THR A 10 15.12 -0.20 31.59
CA THR A 10 13.78 -0.46 32.16
C THR A 10 12.80 0.72 32.08
N SER A 11 13.28 1.96 32.20
CA SER A 11 12.45 3.18 32.22
C SER A 11 11.84 3.51 30.85
N THR A 12 12.63 3.42 29.79
CA THR A 12 12.23 3.74 28.42
C THR A 12 11.21 2.72 27.88
N ARG A 13 11.41 1.44 28.22
CA ARG A 13 10.45 0.37 27.93
C ARG A 13 9.09 0.63 28.60
N ALA A 14 9.09 1.06 29.86
CA ALA A 14 7.85 1.34 30.59
C ALA A 14 7.06 2.53 30.01
N ALA A 15 7.75 3.59 29.55
CA ALA A 15 7.09 4.75 28.94
C ALA A 15 6.40 4.40 27.62
N LEU A 16 7.09 3.68 26.73
CA LEU A 16 6.51 3.21 25.47
C LEU A 16 5.34 2.25 25.72
N GLN A 17 5.48 1.31 26.66
CA GLN A 17 4.42 0.36 26.99
C GLN A 17 3.13 1.06 27.44
N LYS A 18 3.22 2.07 28.32
CA LYS A 18 2.06 2.85 28.75
C LYS A 18 1.35 3.56 27.58
N SER A 19 2.14 4.13 26.66
CA SER A 19 1.60 4.76 25.45
C SER A 19 0.81 3.78 24.58
N ILE A 20 1.32 2.57 24.43
CA ILE A 20 0.68 1.51 23.66
C ILE A 20 -0.58 1.00 24.35
N GLU A 21 -0.54 0.75 25.65
CA GLU A 21 -1.72 0.34 26.42
C GLU A 21 -2.86 1.36 26.31
N THR A 22 -2.53 2.66 26.35
CA THR A 22 -3.50 3.75 26.19
C THR A 22 -4.12 3.76 24.79
N LEU A 23 -3.29 3.59 23.74
CA LEU A 23 -3.78 3.47 22.36
C LEU A 23 -4.70 2.25 22.21
N THR A 24 -4.26 1.08 22.69
CA THR A 24 -5.02 -0.18 22.61
C THR A 24 -6.36 -0.06 23.33
N LEU A 25 -6.41 0.60 24.49
CA LEU A 25 -7.66 0.85 25.21
C LEU A 25 -8.61 1.73 24.40
N ARG A 26 -8.11 2.84 23.84
CA ARG A 26 -8.93 3.71 22.97
C ARG A 26 -9.50 2.92 21.79
N VAL A 27 -8.65 2.17 21.09
CA VAL A 27 -9.05 1.37 19.92
C VAL A 27 -10.10 0.33 20.32
N LYS A 28 -9.91 -0.35 21.45
CA LYS A 28 -10.88 -1.29 21.99
C LYS A 28 -12.24 -0.63 22.23
N ASP A 29 -12.24 0.50 22.92
CA ASP A 29 -13.47 1.22 23.28
C ASP A 29 -14.21 1.78 22.06
N GLU A 30 -13.46 2.20 21.02
CA GLU A 30 -14.03 2.66 19.75
C GLU A 30 -14.61 1.50 18.95
N GLN A 31 -13.87 0.40 18.80
CA GLN A 31 -14.30 -0.74 17.99
C GLN A 31 -15.41 -1.57 18.65
N ALA A 32 -15.51 -1.59 19.98
CA ALA A 32 -16.64 -2.19 20.69
C ALA A 32 -17.98 -1.45 20.45
N ARG A 33 -17.94 -0.19 20.00
CA ARG A 33 -19.12 0.68 19.76
C ARG A 33 -19.26 1.10 18.30
N ASN A 34 -18.61 0.38 17.37
CA ASN A 34 -18.66 0.74 15.96
C ASN A 34 -20.11 0.69 15.41
N SER A 35 -20.41 1.58 14.48
CA SER A 35 -21.73 1.75 13.83
C SER A 35 -21.86 0.97 12.51
N GLY A 36 -20.81 0.24 12.12
CA GLY A 36 -20.71 -0.55 10.91
C GLY A 36 -19.71 0.02 9.89
N ALA A 37 -19.95 -0.26 8.62
CA ALA A 37 -19.07 0.14 7.52
C ALA A 37 -19.00 1.67 7.36
N LEU A 38 -17.89 2.16 6.80
CA LEU A 38 -17.56 3.57 6.53
C LEU A 38 -18.66 4.29 5.75
N LEU A 39 -19.16 3.74 4.65
CA LEU A 39 -20.20 4.40 3.84
C LEU A 39 -21.48 4.59 4.65
N LYS A 40 -21.91 3.52 5.35
CA LYS A 40 -23.03 3.59 6.30
C LYS A 40 -22.79 4.64 7.38
N CYS A 41 -21.57 4.76 7.90
CA CYS A 41 -21.24 5.76 8.91
C CYS A 41 -21.27 7.19 8.36
N ILE A 42 -20.86 7.39 7.10
CA ILE A 42 -20.99 8.67 6.40
C ILE A 42 -22.47 9.03 6.27
N ASP A 43 -23.31 8.11 5.81
CA ASP A 43 -24.75 8.34 5.67
C ASP A 43 -25.40 8.63 7.03
N LEU A 44 -25.09 7.87 8.07
CA LEU A 44 -25.57 8.11 9.43
C LEU A 44 -25.16 9.50 9.97
N LEU A 45 -23.94 9.95 9.68
CA LEU A 45 -23.48 11.28 10.08
C LEU A 45 -24.23 12.38 9.32
N ILE A 46 -24.46 12.18 8.02
CA ILE A 46 -25.22 13.12 7.20
C ILE A 46 -26.66 13.22 7.71
N ASP A 47 -27.30 12.09 7.97
CA ASP A 47 -28.70 12.04 8.44
C ASP A 47 -28.84 12.65 9.84
N LYS A 48 -27.97 12.28 10.78
CA LYS A 48 -28.01 12.78 12.17
C LYS A 48 -27.76 14.28 12.27
N HIS A 49 -26.86 14.82 11.45
CA HIS A 49 -26.39 16.21 11.53
C HIS A 49 -26.81 17.07 10.34
N GLN A 50 -27.82 16.65 9.58
CA GLN A 50 -28.25 17.32 8.35
C GLN A 50 -28.45 18.84 8.53
N PRO A 51 -29.13 19.35 9.59
CA PRO A 51 -29.31 20.80 9.75
C PRO A 51 -27.99 21.57 9.86
N VAL A 52 -27.03 21.02 10.62
CA VAL A 52 -25.69 21.62 10.80
C VAL A 52 -24.91 21.60 9.49
N LEU A 53 -25.03 20.52 8.73
CA LEU A 53 -24.36 20.39 7.43
C LEU A 53 -24.94 21.33 6.38
N LEU A 54 -26.25 21.50 6.32
CA LEU A 54 -26.91 22.45 5.41
C LEU A 54 -26.45 23.88 5.67
N GLU A 55 -26.40 24.29 6.94
CA GLU A 55 -25.90 25.61 7.33
C GLU A 55 -24.40 25.76 7.00
N LYS A 56 -23.57 24.77 7.39
CA LYS A 56 -22.12 24.86 7.24
C LYS A 56 -21.66 24.82 5.78
N LEU A 57 -22.38 24.07 4.95
CA LEU A 57 -22.07 23.90 3.53
C LEU A 57 -22.80 24.91 2.64
N ASP A 58 -23.63 25.80 3.20
CA ASP A 58 -24.42 26.80 2.46
C ASP A 58 -25.30 26.13 1.38
N ILE A 59 -26.06 25.10 1.79
CA ILE A 59 -26.98 24.37 0.92
C ILE A 59 -28.41 24.84 1.19
N ASN A 60 -29.17 25.09 0.13
CA ASN A 60 -30.54 25.60 0.24
C ASN A 60 -31.47 24.55 0.87
N SER A 61 -31.90 24.81 2.11
CA SER A 61 -32.80 23.96 2.89
C SER A 61 -34.23 23.87 2.33
N ASN A 62 -34.59 24.70 1.35
CA ASN A 62 -35.94 24.73 0.76
C ASN A 62 -36.13 23.72 -0.39
N THR A 63 -35.12 22.89 -0.68
CA THR A 63 -35.21 21.84 -1.70
C THR A 63 -36.09 20.70 -1.16
N THR A 64 -37.22 20.41 -1.83
CA THR A 64 -38.18 19.36 -1.43
C THR A 64 -37.73 17.94 -1.76
N ASP A 65 -36.63 17.77 -2.50
CA ASP A 65 -36.07 16.47 -2.86
C ASP A 65 -34.91 16.09 -1.92
N PRO A 66 -35.12 15.15 -0.99
CA PRO A 66 -34.09 14.73 -0.03
C PRO A 66 -32.89 14.06 -0.69
N PHE A 67 -33.06 13.38 -1.84
CA PHE A 67 -31.95 12.76 -2.56
C PHE A 67 -31.03 13.81 -3.17
N ARG A 68 -31.62 14.87 -3.72
CA ARG A 68 -30.84 16.00 -4.27
C ARG A 68 -30.05 16.72 -3.18
N VAL A 69 -30.63 16.91 -2.00
CA VAL A 69 -29.95 17.50 -0.85
C VAL A 69 -28.79 16.61 -0.41
N GLN A 70 -28.99 15.31 -0.28
CA GLN A 70 -27.95 14.35 0.10
C GLN A 70 -26.81 14.31 -0.93
N GLN A 71 -27.13 14.33 -2.23
CA GLN A 71 -26.13 14.41 -3.30
C GLN A 71 -25.32 15.70 -3.24
N GLU A 72 -25.97 16.85 -2.99
CA GLU A 72 -25.29 18.14 -2.89
C GLU A 72 -24.37 18.21 -1.65
N ILE A 73 -24.79 17.60 -0.53
CA ILE A 73 -23.95 17.40 0.65
C ILE A 73 -22.73 16.55 0.27
N TRP A 74 -22.93 15.42 -0.39
CA TRP A 74 -21.83 14.55 -0.85
C TRP A 74 -20.85 15.27 -1.78
N ASP A 75 -21.36 15.99 -2.77
CA ASP A 75 -20.53 16.73 -3.73
C ASP A 75 -19.73 17.83 -3.02
N LYS A 76 -20.36 18.58 -2.11
CA LYS A 76 -19.67 19.60 -1.31
C LYS A 76 -18.66 19.00 -0.36
N LEU A 77 -18.95 17.87 0.30
CA LEU A 77 -18.00 17.20 1.21
C LEU A 77 -16.82 16.58 0.45
N ARG A 78 -17.05 16.04 -0.74
CA ARG A 78 -15.99 15.53 -1.62
C ARG A 78 -15.13 16.66 -2.19
N ALA A 79 -15.75 17.79 -2.50
CA ALA A 79 -15.05 19.02 -2.91
C ALA A 79 -14.34 19.71 -1.73
N MET A 80 -14.84 19.53 -0.51
CA MET A 80 -14.26 20.02 0.74
C MET A 80 -12.98 19.24 0.99
N LYS A 81 -11.87 19.79 0.53
CA LYS A 81 -10.56 19.20 0.76
C LYS A 81 -10.09 19.66 2.14
N PRO A 82 -9.41 18.80 2.92
CA PRO A 82 -8.75 19.25 4.14
C PRO A 82 -7.78 20.38 3.79
N GLY A 83 -7.90 21.49 4.52
CA GLY A 83 -7.11 22.70 4.32
C GLY A 83 -7.84 23.85 3.62
N PRO A 84 -7.20 25.02 3.47
CA PRO A 84 -7.82 26.21 2.87
C PRO A 84 -8.18 25.96 1.40
N LYS A 85 -9.31 26.53 0.93
CA LYS A 85 -9.61 26.60 -0.51
C LYS A 85 -8.39 27.15 -1.25
N ASP A 86 -7.96 26.47 -2.31
CA ASP A 86 -6.83 26.91 -3.11
C ASP A 86 -7.29 28.00 -4.10
N PRO A 87 -6.94 29.28 -3.87
CA PRO A 87 -7.41 30.39 -4.70
C PRO A 87 -6.92 30.25 -6.15
N ASN A 88 -5.83 29.52 -6.38
CA ASN A 88 -5.29 29.30 -7.72
C ASN A 88 -6.16 28.36 -8.56
N THR A 89 -6.96 27.48 -7.94
CA THR A 89 -7.85 26.58 -8.69
C THR A 89 -9.02 27.36 -9.28
N GLU A 90 -9.67 28.19 -8.46
CA GLU A 90 -10.79 29.04 -8.87
C GLU A 90 -10.33 30.13 -9.86
N LEU A 91 -9.18 30.76 -9.61
CA LEU A 91 -8.61 31.71 -10.56
C LEU A 91 -8.33 31.06 -11.92
N ARG A 92 -7.83 29.82 -11.94
CA ARG A 92 -7.57 29.09 -13.19
C ARG A 92 -8.87 28.77 -13.94
N GLU A 93 -9.91 28.33 -13.24
CA GLU A 93 -11.22 28.07 -13.85
C GLU A 93 -11.76 29.33 -14.54
N ASN A 94 -11.72 30.47 -13.84
CA ASN A 94 -12.15 31.76 -14.39
C ASN A 94 -11.31 32.20 -15.61
N LEU A 95 -9.99 32.01 -15.58
CA LEU A 95 -9.10 32.37 -16.69
C LEU A 95 -9.28 31.50 -17.94
N MET A 96 -9.81 30.28 -17.79
CA MET A 96 -9.98 29.34 -18.89
C MET A 96 -11.41 29.30 -19.44
N LYS A 97 -12.36 30.01 -18.82
CA LYS A 97 -13.79 29.96 -19.16
C LYS A 97 -14.09 30.30 -20.63
N ASP A 98 -13.28 31.18 -21.21
CA ASP A 98 -13.45 31.66 -22.59
C ASP A 98 -12.53 30.95 -23.59
N ASN A 99 -11.83 29.88 -23.18
CA ASN A 99 -10.97 29.11 -24.08
C ASN A 99 -11.81 28.49 -25.21
N GLN A 100 -11.57 28.92 -26.45
CA GLN A 100 -12.18 28.30 -27.62
C GLN A 100 -11.40 27.05 -28.03
N VAL A 101 -11.93 25.89 -27.62
CA VAL A 101 -11.32 24.60 -27.93
C VAL A 101 -11.78 24.11 -29.30
N LEU A 102 -10.84 24.03 -30.25
CA LEU A 102 -11.12 23.48 -31.58
C LEU A 102 -10.99 21.94 -31.54
N PRO A 103 -11.95 21.18 -32.10
CA PRO A 103 -11.92 19.72 -32.10
C PRO A 103 -10.95 19.16 -33.16
N THR A 104 -9.67 19.48 -33.03
CA THR A 104 -8.61 19.00 -33.92
C THR A 104 -8.40 17.49 -33.76
N LYS A 105 -7.62 16.88 -34.66
CA LYS A 105 -7.27 15.46 -34.53
C LYS A 105 -6.44 15.22 -33.26
N GLU A 106 -5.49 16.10 -33.00
CA GLU A 106 -4.56 16.07 -31.89
C GLU A 106 -5.32 16.16 -30.56
N TYR A 107 -6.27 17.09 -30.46
CA TYR A 107 -7.11 17.23 -29.26
C TYR A 107 -8.02 16.02 -29.03
N ARG A 108 -8.63 15.47 -30.09
CA ARG A 108 -9.44 14.23 -29.96
C ARG A 108 -8.61 13.03 -29.52
N ASP A 109 -7.39 12.90 -30.03
CA ASP A 109 -6.49 11.81 -29.63
C ASP A 109 -6.03 11.98 -28.16
N PHE A 110 -5.79 13.22 -27.71
CA PHE A 110 -5.54 13.54 -26.31
C PHE A 110 -6.73 13.17 -25.41
N VAL A 111 -7.94 13.61 -25.73
CA VAL A 111 -9.15 13.29 -24.96
C VAL A 111 -9.40 11.78 -24.89
N ARG A 112 -9.15 11.03 -25.98
CA ARG A 112 -9.25 9.55 -25.96
C ARG A 112 -8.22 8.89 -25.05
N ALA A 113 -7.01 9.42 -24.99
CA ALA A 113 -5.99 8.94 -24.06
C ALA A 113 -6.33 9.31 -22.61
N LEU A 114 -6.92 10.48 -22.37
CA LEU A 114 -7.30 10.97 -21.04
C LEU A 114 -8.52 10.23 -20.45
N TYR A 115 -9.47 9.87 -21.31
CA TYR A 115 -10.70 9.14 -20.96
C TYR A 115 -10.80 7.82 -21.74
N PRO A 116 -9.94 6.83 -21.42
CA PRO A 116 -10.00 5.55 -22.10
C PRO A 116 -11.33 4.87 -21.79
N LEU A 117 -12.07 4.54 -22.84
CA LEU A 117 -13.22 3.67 -22.74
C LEU A 117 -12.69 2.25 -22.51
N ASN A 118 -12.75 1.77 -21.27
CA ASN A 118 -12.45 0.37 -20.97
C ASN A 118 -13.40 -0.53 -21.79
N SER A 119 -12.87 -1.13 -22.86
CA SER A 119 -13.59 -2.14 -23.65
C SER A 119 -13.77 -3.46 -22.88
N SER A 120 -13.02 -3.63 -21.78
CA SER A 120 -12.98 -4.79 -20.90
C SER A 120 -13.93 -4.70 -19.70
N THR A 121 -14.50 -3.53 -19.39
CA THR A 121 -15.66 -3.52 -18.50
C THR A 121 -16.78 -4.19 -19.28
N PRO A 122 -17.33 -5.33 -18.83
CA PRO A 122 -18.46 -5.91 -19.52
C PRO A 122 -19.50 -4.81 -19.68
N LYS A 123 -20.12 -4.71 -20.85
CA LYS A 123 -21.35 -3.95 -21.04
C LYS A 123 -22.46 -4.60 -20.19
N ARG A 124 -22.27 -4.73 -18.88
CA ARG A 124 -23.35 -4.87 -17.94
C ARG A 124 -24.16 -3.61 -18.17
N ARG A 125 -25.32 -3.80 -18.78
CA ARG A 125 -26.24 -2.71 -18.97
C ARG A 125 -26.50 -2.22 -17.55
N ILE A 126 -26.32 -0.93 -17.32
CA ILE A 126 -26.61 -0.28 -16.03
C ILE A 126 -28.08 -0.54 -15.60
N PHE A 127 -28.90 -1.11 -16.51
CA PHE A 127 -30.28 -1.53 -16.34
C PHE A 127 -30.52 -3.02 -16.61
N ASP A 128 -29.57 -3.92 -16.34
CA ASP A 128 -29.94 -5.33 -16.19
C ASP A 128 -30.77 -5.46 -14.89
N SER A 129 -32.00 -5.97 -15.04
CA SER A 129 -33.09 -5.95 -14.05
C SER A 129 -32.84 -6.72 -12.73
N GLU A 130 -31.63 -7.25 -12.54
CA GLU A 130 -31.22 -8.02 -11.36
C GLU A 130 -30.30 -7.23 -10.40
N VAL A 131 -29.82 -6.04 -10.79
CA VAL A 131 -28.95 -5.23 -9.93
C VAL A 131 -29.81 -4.39 -8.98
N LYS A 132 -29.98 -4.88 -7.74
CA LYS A 132 -30.81 -4.25 -6.70
C LYS A 132 -30.24 -2.94 -6.11
N TYR A 133 -28.98 -2.58 -6.40
CA TYR A 133 -28.32 -1.41 -5.79
C TYR A 133 -27.38 -0.67 -6.77
N PHE A 134 -27.24 0.64 -6.60
CA PHE A 134 -26.29 1.45 -7.37
C PHE A 134 -24.85 1.08 -6.98
N ASP A 135 -24.08 0.52 -7.91
CA ASP A 135 -22.68 0.12 -7.69
C ASP A 135 -21.75 1.34 -7.73
N PHE A 136 -21.67 2.06 -6.60
CA PHE A 136 -20.79 3.22 -6.41
C PHE A 136 -19.32 2.91 -6.66
N VAL A 137 -18.88 1.68 -6.34
CA VAL A 137 -17.49 1.26 -6.47
C VAL A 137 -17.11 1.09 -7.93
N SER A 138 -17.87 0.30 -8.70
CA SER A 138 -17.58 0.08 -10.13
C SER A 138 -17.70 1.38 -10.95
N ASN A 139 -18.66 2.23 -10.61
CA ASN A 139 -18.80 3.54 -11.27
C ASN A 139 -17.60 4.45 -10.99
N SER A 140 -17.08 4.46 -9.76
CA SER A 140 -15.89 5.23 -9.41
C SER A 140 -14.67 4.76 -10.19
N LYS A 141 -14.51 3.44 -10.41
CA LYS A 141 -13.32 2.85 -11.05
C LYS A 141 -13.21 3.04 -12.57
N LYS A 142 -14.29 3.42 -13.25
CA LYS A 142 -14.44 3.34 -14.72
C LYS A 142 -13.35 4.05 -15.53
N PHE A 143 -12.77 5.13 -15.00
CA PHE A 143 -11.86 6.00 -15.75
C PHE A 143 -10.42 6.02 -15.21
N PHE A 144 -10.05 5.11 -14.29
CA PHE A 144 -8.73 5.15 -13.63
C PHE A 144 -7.56 4.57 -14.47
N ASN A 145 -7.85 3.74 -15.48
CA ASN A 145 -6.83 3.04 -16.28
C ASN A 145 -6.23 3.90 -17.42
N VAL A 146 -5.32 4.77 -17.00
CA VAL A 146 -4.35 5.62 -17.75
C VAL A 146 -3.22 4.91 -18.54
N ASP A 147 -3.12 4.91 -19.87
CA ASP A 147 -1.79 4.76 -20.51
C ASP A 147 -1.06 6.11 -20.46
N TYR A 148 -0.10 6.23 -19.53
CA TYR A 148 0.56 7.51 -19.26
C TYR A 148 1.59 7.91 -20.30
N GLU A 149 2.29 6.96 -20.89
CA GLU A 149 3.30 7.27 -21.90
C GLU A 149 2.59 7.82 -23.13
N GLU A 150 1.49 7.17 -23.51
CA GLU A 150 0.64 7.67 -24.58
C GLU A 150 -0.04 8.99 -24.20
N LEU A 151 -0.59 9.13 -22.98
CA LEU A 151 -1.21 10.38 -22.53
C LEU A 151 -0.24 11.57 -22.60
N TYR A 152 0.99 11.40 -22.11
CA TYR A 152 2.00 12.45 -22.16
C TYR A 152 2.39 12.80 -23.60
N LYS A 153 2.59 11.79 -24.45
CA LYS A 153 2.89 11.98 -25.87
C LYS A 153 1.76 12.72 -26.60
N ARG A 154 0.50 12.39 -26.31
CA ARG A 154 -0.66 13.09 -26.88
C ARG A 154 -0.80 14.51 -26.37
N TYR A 155 -0.49 14.75 -25.10
CA TYR A 155 -0.43 16.10 -24.54
C TYR A 155 0.66 16.94 -25.23
N GLN A 156 1.86 16.40 -25.47
CA GLN A 156 2.93 17.08 -26.19
C GLN A 156 2.60 17.37 -27.67
N ALA A 157 1.66 16.62 -28.26
CA ALA A 157 1.22 16.84 -29.64
C ALA A 157 0.23 18.01 -29.77
N LEU A 158 -0.29 18.54 -28.65
CA LEU A 158 -1.15 19.72 -28.67
C LEU A 158 -0.35 20.97 -29.05
N PRO A 159 -0.99 21.98 -29.68
CA PRO A 159 -0.32 23.24 -29.96
C PRO A 159 0.17 23.89 -28.67
N PHE A 160 1.37 24.45 -28.70
CA PHE A 160 2.00 25.03 -27.52
C PHE A 160 1.64 26.52 -27.35
N PRO A 161 1.28 27.00 -26.14
CA PRO A 161 1.20 26.25 -24.90
C PRO A 161 -0.13 25.47 -24.78
N ALA A 162 -0.06 24.18 -24.44
CA ALA A 162 -1.18 23.25 -24.58
C ALA A 162 -2.43 23.62 -23.76
N PRO A 163 -2.32 24.18 -22.52
CA PRO A 163 -3.48 24.57 -21.74
C PRO A 163 -4.40 25.60 -22.41
N ARG A 164 -3.92 26.38 -23.39
CA ARG A 164 -4.76 27.31 -24.16
C ARG A 164 -5.68 26.62 -25.18
N HIS A 165 -5.41 25.36 -25.47
CA HIS A 165 -6.09 24.58 -26.51
C HIS A 165 -6.94 23.44 -25.92
N MET A 166 -7.29 23.53 -24.64
CA MET A 166 -8.14 22.57 -23.94
C MET A 166 -9.07 23.25 -22.94
N THR A 167 -10.09 22.52 -22.48
CA THR A 167 -11.02 22.99 -21.46
C THR A 167 -10.37 22.95 -20.07
N HIS A 168 -10.99 23.64 -19.11
CA HIS A 168 -10.55 23.58 -17.73
C HIS A 168 -10.64 22.16 -17.17
N GLU A 169 -11.73 21.46 -17.48
CA GLU A 169 -12.04 20.11 -17.01
C GLU A 169 -10.99 19.11 -17.48
N ASP A 170 -10.62 19.15 -18.78
CA ASP A 170 -9.59 18.26 -19.33
C ASP A 170 -8.21 18.54 -18.72
N LEU A 171 -7.88 19.81 -18.48
CA LEU A 171 -6.63 20.17 -17.81
C LEU A 171 -6.60 19.65 -16.37
N GLN A 172 -7.69 19.81 -15.61
CA GLN A 172 -7.77 19.29 -14.23
C GLN A 172 -7.68 17.77 -14.21
N GLU A 173 -8.32 17.10 -15.17
CA GLU A 173 -8.27 15.65 -15.27
C GLU A 173 -6.85 15.16 -15.64
N LEU A 174 -6.15 15.84 -16.56
CA LEU A 174 -4.75 15.57 -16.86
C LEU A 174 -3.87 15.72 -15.61
N ILE A 175 -4.04 16.82 -14.87
CA ILE A 175 -3.28 17.08 -13.63
C ILE A 175 -3.57 15.98 -12.60
N SER A 176 -4.84 15.63 -12.40
CA SER A 176 -5.26 14.58 -11.47
C SER A 176 -4.67 13.22 -11.82
N LYS A 177 -4.82 12.79 -13.08
CA LYS A 177 -4.41 11.47 -13.56
C LYS A 177 -2.91 11.33 -13.80
N PHE A 178 -2.24 12.39 -14.22
CA PHE A 178 -0.84 12.35 -14.61
C PHE A 178 0.07 12.99 -13.57
N VAL A 179 -0.16 14.25 -13.16
CA VAL A 179 0.77 14.99 -12.29
C VAL A 179 0.64 14.54 -10.83
N LEU A 180 -0.59 14.54 -10.30
CA LEU A 180 -0.86 14.23 -8.89
C LEU A 180 -0.87 12.74 -8.59
N ARG A 181 -0.89 11.87 -9.62
CA ARG A 181 -0.91 10.42 -9.41
C ARG A 181 0.41 9.90 -8.85
N HIS A 182 0.31 9.02 -7.86
CA HIS A 182 1.43 8.25 -7.36
C HIS A 182 1.75 7.11 -8.32
N LYS A 183 2.75 7.29 -9.20
CA LYS A 183 3.32 6.15 -9.94
C LYS A 183 4.11 5.26 -8.96
N HIS A 184 3.79 3.97 -8.93
CA HIS A 184 4.51 2.98 -8.12
C HIS A 184 5.80 2.56 -8.84
N TYR A 185 6.92 3.17 -8.46
CA TYR A 185 8.23 2.84 -9.04
C TYR A 185 8.99 1.76 -8.25
N ALA A 186 8.63 1.54 -6.99
CA ALA A 186 9.29 0.54 -6.16
C ALA A 186 8.83 -0.88 -6.51
N ASN A 187 9.69 -1.65 -7.19
CA ASN A 187 9.47 -3.08 -7.38
C ASN A 187 10.23 -3.86 -6.30
N LEU A 188 9.70 -3.79 -5.08
CA LEU A 188 10.31 -4.41 -3.90
C LEU A 188 10.58 -5.91 -4.11
N ASN A 189 9.67 -6.59 -4.80
CA ASN A 189 9.83 -8.01 -5.13
C ASN A 189 11.09 -8.26 -5.98
N VAL A 190 11.39 -7.41 -6.97
CA VAL A 190 12.60 -7.56 -7.79
C VAL A 190 13.86 -7.28 -6.99
N ILE A 191 13.84 -6.27 -6.12
CA ILE A 191 14.98 -5.94 -5.23
C ILE A 191 15.23 -7.11 -4.26
N GLU A 192 14.19 -7.56 -3.57
CA GLU A 192 14.22 -8.72 -2.67
C GLU A 192 14.70 -9.98 -3.40
N GLY A 193 14.22 -10.23 -4.62
CA GLY A 193 14.67 -11.34 -5.45
C GLY A 193 16.15 -11.26 -5.81
N CYS A 194 16.70 -10.07 -6.04
CA CYS A 194 18.13 -9.90 -6.26
C CYS A 194 18.94 -10.21 -4.99
N VAL A 195 18.46 -9.76 -3.84
CA VAL A 195 19.12 -9.97 -2.54
C VAL A 195 19.07 -11.44 -2.13
N ILE A 196 17.92 -12.09 -2.29
CA ILE A 196 17.75 -13.54 -2.12
C ILE A 196 18.72 -14.30 -3.02
N LYS A 197 19.05 -13.75 -4.21
CA LYS A 197 20.03 -14.30 -5.14
C LYS A 197 21.49 -13.99 -4.81
N GLU A 198 21.77 -13.24 -3.76
CA GLU A 198 23.10 -12.68 -3.44
C GLU A 198 23.65 -11.76 -4.54
N GLN A 199 22.75 -11.16 -5.35
CA GLN A 199 23.07 -10.26 -6.45
C GLN A 199 22.90 -8.79 -6.01
N ASN A 200 23.64 -8.37 -4.98
CA ASN A 200 23.52 -7.03 -4.41
C ASN A 200 23.84 -5.92 -5.43
N ASP A 201 24.81 -6.12 -6.32
CA ASP A 201 25.09 -5.20 -7.44
C ASP A 201 23.86 -4.97 -8.32
N LYS A 202 23.13 -6.05 -8.59
CA LYS A 202 21.92 -5.98 -9.41
C LYS A 202 20.79 -5.28 -8.67
N ALA A 203 20.67 -5.49 -7.36
CA ALA A 203 19.71 -4.76 -6.53
C ALA A 203 19.96 -3.24 -6.57
N VAL A 204 21.22 -2.81 -6.42
CA VAL A 204 21.63 -1.40 -6.56
C VAL A 204 21.27 -0.86 -7.94
N ARG A 205 21.63 -1.57 -9.02
CA ARG A 205 21.28 -1.15 -10.39
C ARG A 205 19.78 -1.05 -10.63
N VAL A 206 18.98 -1.96 -10.08
CA VAL A 206 17.51 -1.90 -10.17
C VAL A 206 16.99 -0.66 -9.46
N ILE A 207 17.49 -0.34 -8.26
CA ILE A 207 17.11 0.86 -7.52
C ILE A 207 17.47 2.12 -8.32
N ASN A 208 18.71 2.23 -8.80
CA ASN A 208 19.15 3.39 -9.60
C ASN A 208 18.34 3.55 -10.89
N SER A 209 18.02 2.47 -11.61
CA SER A 209 17.13 2.54 -12.77
C SER A 209 15.73 3.04 -12.40
N LYS A 210 15.22 2.72 -11.21
CA LYS A 210 13.96 3.29 -10.70
C LYS A 210 14.07 4.75 -10.29
N ILE A 211 15.23 5.20 -9.84
CA ILE A 211 15.51 6.62 -9.59
C ILE A 211 15.52 7.38 -10.93
N GLU A 212 16.22 6.89 -11.94
CA GLU A 212 16.24 7.50 -13.28
C GLU A 212 14.84 7.61 -13.91
N GLN A 213 14.01 6.58 -13.75
CA GLN A 213 12.61 6.61 -14.19
C GLN A 213 11.79 7.68 -13.46
N ARG A 214 12.05 7.90 -12.16
CA ARG A 214 11.40 8.96 -11.38
C ARG A 214 11.87 10.34 -11.82
N ASP A 215 13.16 10.51 -12.08
CA ASP A 215 13.70 11.77 -12.59
C ASP A 215 13.10 12.12 -13.95
N ALA A 216 13.04 11.15 -14.88
CA ALA A 216 12.39 11.36 -16.17
C ALA A 216 10.92 11.80 -16.01
N TYR A 217 10.19 11.17 -15.09
CA TYR A 217 8.80 11.57 -14.79
C TYR A 217 8.69 12.92 -14.08
N ARG A 218 9.63 13.27 -13.19
CA ARG A 218 9.72 14.62 -12.59
C ARG A 218 9.90 15.66 -13.68
N GLU A 219 10.75 15.42 -14.68
CA GLU A 219 10.92 16.33 -15.81
C GLU A 219 9.63 16.47 -16.63
N GLN A 220 8.91 15.38 -16.88
CA GLN A 220 7.60 15.41 -17.55
C GLN A 220 6.58 16.26 -16.77
N CYS A 221 6.47 16.05 -15.45
CA CYS A 221 5.60 16.87 -14.60
C CYS A 221 6.04 18.34 -14.59
N SER A 222 7.33 18.60 -14.48
CA SER A 222 7.89 19.96 -14.49
C SER A 222 7.62 20.68 -15.80
N TRP A 223 7.66 19.95 -16.93
CA TRP A 223 7.29 20.47 -18.24
C TRP A 223 5.82 20.87 -18.30
N ILE A 224 4.90 20.02 -17.82
CA ILE A 224 3.46 20.34 -17.74
C ILE A 224 3.23 21.60 -16.89
N ILE A 225 3.84 21.69 -15.71
CA ILE A 225 3.70 22.86 -14.83
C ILE A 225 4.30 24.12 -15.48
N LYS A 226 5.41 24.00 -16.21
CA LYS A 226 5.99 25.11 -16.97
C LYS A 226 5.03 25.58 -18.08
N ASP A 227 4.40 24.65 -18.78
CA ASP A 227 3.43 24.94 -19.84
C ASP A 227 2.17 25.65 -19.30
N ILE A 228 1.68 25.23 -18.12
CA ILE A 228 0.62 25.93 -17.36
C ILE A 228 1.04 27.38 -17.05
N LYS A 229 2.26 27.60 -16.54
CA LYS A 229 2.77 28.94 -16.26
C LYS A 229 2.90 29.79 -17.52
N GLN A 230 3.38 29.21 -18.63
CA GLN A 230 3.53 29.88 -19.92
C GLN A 230 2.17 30.22 -20.56
N SER A 231 1.12 29.50 -20.17
CA SER A 231 -0.27 29.83 -20.50
C SER A 231 -0.82 30.98 -19.66
N ASN A 232 -0.04 31.57 -18.74
CA ASN A 232 -0.47 32.55 -17.74
C ASN A 232 -1.50 32.00 -16.75
N LEU A 233 -1.49 30.69 -16.51
CA LEU A 233 -2.35 30.05 -15.53
C LEU A 233 -1.60 29.86 -14.21
N PRO A 234 -2.26 30.10 -13.06
CA PRO A 234 -1.64 29.88 -11.75
C PRO A 234 -1.45 28.39 -11.49
N VAL A 235 -0.46 28.03 -10.66
CA VAL A 235 -0.16 26.64 -10.25
C VAL A 235 -0.79 26.35 -8.90
N SER A 236 -1.53 25.25 -8.78
CA SER A 236 -2.23 24.89 -7.54
C SER A 236 -1.26 24.49 -6.42
N ARG A 237 -1.70 24.60 -5.17
CA ARG A 237 -0.95 24.12 -3.99
C ARG A 237 -0.57 22.65 -4.13
N LYS A 238 -1.50 21.78 -4.55
CA LYS A 238 -1.24 20.35 -4.74
C LYS A 238 -0.16 20.09 -5.78
N GLU A 239 -0.17 20.84 -6.89
CA GLU A 239 0.88 20.76 -7.90
C GLU A 239 2.25 21.18 -7.34
N GLN A 240 2.30 22.25 -6.54
CA GLN A 240 3.55 22.69 -5.86
C GLN A 240 4.08 21.59 -4.92
N ILE A 241 3.23 21.05 -4.05
CA ILE A 241 3.58 19.97 -3.12
C ILE A 241 4.07 18.74 -3.88
N ARG A 242 3.40 18.39 -4.97
CA ARG A 242 3.77 17.23 -5.79
C ARG A 242 5.14 17.39 -6.42
N LEU A 243 5.47 18.58 -6.93
CA LEU A 243 6.79 18.86 -7.47
C LEU A 243 7.87 18.79 -6.38
N ILE A 244 7.64 19.36 -5.20
CA ILE A 244 8.59 19.25 -4.07
C ILE A 244 8.85 17.78 -3.73
N TYR A 245 7.79 16.98 -3.60
CA TYR A 245 7.91 15.54 -3.37
C TYR A 245 8.77 14.84 -4.44
N LEU A 246 8.52 15.14 -5.73
CA LEU A 246 9.24 14.50 -6.83
C LEU A 246 10.71 14.94 -6.92
N SER A 247 11.01 16.20 -6.59
CA SER A 247 12.37 16.73 -6.61
C SER A 247 13.29 16.08 -5.57
N TYR A 248 12.74 15.73 -4.41
CA TYR A 248 13.50 15.21 -3.27
C TYR A 248 13.10 13.80 -2.87
N PHE A 249 12.45 13.05 -3.77
CA PHE A 249 11.97 11.72 -3.45
C PHE A 249 13.10 10.80 -3.02
N LYS A 250 12.91 10.11 -1.89
CA LYS A 250 13.76 9.02 -1.44
C LYS A 250 12.91 7.87 -0.95
N ASP A 251 13.27 6.65 -1.36
CA ASP A 251 12.57 5.46 -0.90
C ASP A 251 12.71 5.30 0.62
N ARG A 252 11.72 4.64 1.22
CA ARG A 252 11.72 4.37 2.65
C ARG A 252 12.90 3.48 3.06
N GLN A 253 13.32 3.61 4.31
CA GLN A 253 14.38 2.79 4.91
C GLN A 253 14.10 1.29 4.77
N GLY A 254 12.83 0.86 4.85
CA GLY A 254 12.44 -0.53 4.60
C GLY A 254 12.69 -1.07 3.18
N VAL A 255 13.00 -0.22 2.19
CA VAL A 255 13.42 -0.60 0.83
C VAL A 255 14.93 -0.55 0.70
N THR A 256 15.57 0.49 1.23
CA THR A 256 17.03 0.65 1.16
C THR A 256 17.77 -0.30 2.09
N LYS A 257 17.11 -0.88 3.10
CA LYS A 257 17.70 -1.85 4.04
C LYS A 257 18.39 -3.04 3.40
N PHE A 258 17.97 -3.41 2.20
CA PHE A 258 18.54 -4.53 1.46
C PHE A 258 19.93 -4.25 0.87
N VAL A 259 20.29 -2.97 0.80
CA VAL A 259 21.55 -2.47 0.23
C VAL A 259 22.16 -1.39 1.14
N GLU A 260 21.90 -1.47 2.45
CA GLU A 260 22.31 -0.46 3.44
C GLU A 260 23.83 -0.21 3.41
N ASP A 261 24.63 -1.27 3.32
CA ASP A 261 26.10 -1.20 3.22
C ASP A 261 26.61 -0.51 1.94
N ARG A 262 25.70 -0.22 1.00
CA ARG A 262 25.96 0.39 -0.31
C ARG A 262 25.03 1.55 -0.58
N ALA A 263 24.48 2.16 0.47
CA ALA A 263 23.55 3.27 0.35
C ALA A 263 24.16 4.48 -0.40
N GLU A 264 25.48 4.66 -0.32
CA GLU A 264 26.23 5.72 -1.01
C GLU A 264 26.24 5.55 -2.54
N GLU A 265 25.98 4.34 -3.06
CA GLU A 265 25.89 4.09 -4.50
C GLU A 265 24.49 4.39 -5.07
N LEU A 266 23.54 4.77 -4.22
CA LEU A 266 22.17 5.07 -4.63
C LEU A 266 22.04 6.55 -4.98
N ASN A 267 21.67 6.83 -6.23
CA ASN A 267 21.65 8.18 -6.80
C ASN A 267 20.42 9.00 -6.38
N TYR A 268 19.97 8.90 -5.13
CA TYR A 268 18.82 9.69 -4.68
C TYR A 268 19.16 11.19 -4.67
N PRO A 269 18.23 12.07 -5.03
CA PRO A 269 18.41 13.51 -4.83
C PRO A 269 18.58 13.80 -3.34
N GLU A 270 19.42 14.76 -2.98
CA GLU A 270 19.62 15.17 -1.59
C GLU A 270 18.57 16.20 -1.16
N PHE A 271 18.16 16.16 0.11
CA PHE A 271 17.35 17.20 0.74
C PHE A 271 18.10 17.77 1.93
N THR A 272 18.43 19.06 1.90
CA THR A 272 19.32 19.76 2.82
C THR A 272 18.61 20.88 3.59
N TRP A 273 19.24 21.34 4.68
CA TRP A 273 18.75 22.49 5.44
C TRP A 273 18.59 23.75 4.58
N ASN A 274 19.50 24.00 3.63
CA ASN A 274 19.43 25.16 2.76
C ASN A 274 18.24 25.08 1.79
N GLU A 275 17.98 23.90 1.21
CA GLU A 275 16.81 23.68 0.35
C GLU A 275 15.51 23.81 1.14
N TYR A 276 15.48 23.30 2.37
CA TYR A 276 14.37 23.50 3.30
C TYR A 276 14.06 25.00 3.49
N LEU A 277 15.08 25.81 3.82
CA LEU A 277 14.92 27.25 3.99
C LEU A 277 14.51 27.97 2.70
N GLU A 278 15.08 27.59 1.55
CA GLU A 278 14.73 28.18 0.27
C GLU A 278 13.26 27.92 -0.11
N ILE A 279 12.78 26.70 0.11
CA ILE A 279 11.38 26.33 -0.16
C ILE A 279 10.43 27.16 0.72
N LEU A 280 10.75 27.31 2.02
CA LEU A 280 9.94 28.14 2.92
C LEU A 280 9.98 29.62 2.54
N ALA A 281 11.15 30.15 2.18
CA ALA A 281 11.27 31.54 1.74
C ALA A 281 10.44 31.82 0.48
N ARG A 282 10.36 30.84 -0.43
CA ARG A 282 9.66 30.98 -1.72
C ARG A 282 8.16 30.75 -1.64
N LEU A 283 7.72 29.76 -0.87
CA LEU A 283 6.33 29.28 -0.86
C LEU A 283 5.56 29.66 0.41
N GLY A 284 6.26 30.17 1.42
CA GLY A 284 5.73 30.52 2.73
C GLY A 284 5.51 29.31 3.62
N GLU A 285 5.16 29.59 4.88
CA GLU A 285 4.81 28.58 5.87
C GLU A 285 3.33 28.22 5.76
N ARG A 286 3.06 26.96 5.41
CA ARG A 286 1.72 26.39 5.28
C ARG A 286 1.70 24.95 5.79
N ASP A 287 0.53 24.48 6.20
CA ASP A 287 0.29 23.12 6.67
C ASP A 287 0.71 22.05 5.65
N ASP A 288 0.32 22.23 4.38
CA ASP A 288 0.66 21.34 3.28
C ASP A 288 2.17 21.29 3.00
N ILE A 289 2.83 22.45 2.99
CA ILE A 289 4.27 22.62 2.76
C ILE A 289 5.07 21.99 3.90
N LEU A 290 4.74 22.31 5.15
CA LEU A 290 5.43 21.74 6.30
C LEU A 290 5.21 20.23 6.40
N GLY A 291 4.02 19.74 6.06
CA GLY A 291 3.73 18.31 6.01
C GLY A 291 4.60 17.56 5.01
N ILE A 292 4.75 18.08 3.78
CA ILE A 292 5.61 17.42 2.78
C ILE A 292 7.10 17.53 3.13
N LEU A 293 7.55 18.67 3.67
CA LEU A 293 8.93 18.86 4.09
C LEU A 293 9.28 17.95 5.27
N LEU A 294 8.36 17.73 6.20
CA LEU A 294 8.53 16.78 7.29
C LEU A 294 8.65 15.35 6.76
N PHE A 295 7.78 14.97 5.82
CA PHE A 295 7.90 13.68 5.14
C PHE A 295 9.29 13.51 4.52
N LEU A 296 9.77 14.51 3.76
CA LEU A 296 11.10 14.46 3.14
C LEU A 296 12.22 14.39 4.18
N ALA A 297 12.14 15.18 5.25
CA ALA A 297 13.12 15.18 6.33
C ALA A 297 13.24 13.80 7.00
N THR A 298 12.11 13.09 7.23
CA THR A 298 12.13 11.72 7.77
C THR A 298 12.74 10.69 6.80
N ARG A 299 12.67 10.94 5.48
CA ARG A 299 13.32 10.08 4.46
C ARG A 299 14.81 10.34 4.33
N HIS A 300 15.22 11.59 4.51
CA HIS A 300 16.60 12.05 4.33
C HIS A 300 17.41 12.11 5.62
N ASP A 301 16.82 11.70 6.74
CA ASP A 301 17.47 11.69 8.04
C ASP A 301 17.95 13.09 8.48
N LYS A 302 17.09 14.10 8.27
CA LYS A 302 17.34 15.51 8.62
C LYS A 302 16.63 15.88 9.91
N PHE A 303 17.18 15.45 11.04
CA PHE A 303 16.58 15.67 12.36
C PHE A 303 16.45 17.16 12.72
N ASP A 304 17.41 17.98 12.32
CA ASP A 304 17.36 19.45 12.41
C ASP A 304 16.10 20.03 11.77
N VAL A 305 15.77 19.59 10.55
CA VAL A 305 14.55 20.01 9.84
C VAL A 305 13.29 19.48 10.55
N ILE A 306 13.32 18.25 11.06
CA ILE A 306 12.20 17.68 11.82
C ILE A 306 11.93 18.50 13.07
N GLU A 307 12.97 18.82 13.85
CA GLU A 307 12.88 19.60 15.08
C GLU A 307 12.32 20.99 14.82
N ASP A 308 12.83 21.70 13.80
CA ASP A 308 12.38 23.05 13.44
C ASP A 308 10.91 23.05 12.99
N ILE A 309 10.50 22.10 12.14
CA ILE A 309 9.09 21.98 11.72
C ILE A 309 8.19 21.72 12.93
N LEU A 310 8.55 20.77 13.81
CA LEU A 310 7.76 20.46 14.99
C LEU A 310 7.63 21.67 15.92
N TRP A 311 8.70 22.42 16.12
CA TRP A 311 8.67 23.66 16.87
C TRP A 311 7.73 24.71 16.25
N ARG A 312 7.82 24.94 14.93
CA ARG A 312 6.95 25.90 14.18
C ARG A 312 5.46 25.59 14.29
N VAL A 313 5.09 24.31 14.37
CA VAL A 313 3.69 23.89 14.47
C VAL A 313 3.22 23.66 15.92
N GLY A 314 4.01 24.06 16.91
CA GLY A 314 3.65 23.94 18.33
C GLY A 314 3.69 22.51 18.87
N LEU A 315 4.47 21.63 18.22
CA LEU A 315 4.68 20.22 18.57
C LEU A 315 6.13 19.93 18.98
N GLY A 316 6.93 20.96 19.29
CA GLY A 316 8.30 20.82 19.80
C GLY A 316 8.39 19.90 21.03
N GLY A 317 7.33 19.86 21.85
CA GLY A 317 7.24 18.99 23.01
C GLY A 317 7.34 17.50 22.69
N LEU A 318 7.03 17.08 21.46
CA LEU A 318 7.24 15.69 21.02
C LEU A 318 8.72 15.29 21.07
N VAL A 319 9.62 16.25 20.80
CA VAL A 319 11.08 16.08 20.78
C VAL A 319 11.79 16.79 21.95
N GLY A 320 11.03 17.22 22.97
CA GLY A 320 11.59 17.85 24.18
C GLY A 320 11.96 19.33 24.03
N VAL A 321 11.48 20.00 22.98
CA VAL A 321 11.66 21.44 22.74
C VAL A 321 10.45 22.22 23.26
N GLN A 322 10.66 23.43 23.80
CA GLN A 322 9.55 24.27 24.25
C GLN A 322 8.64 24.66 23.08
N ASN A 323 7.33 24.47 23.28
CA ASN A 323 6.33 24.83 22.27
C ASN A 323 6.19 26.34 22.13
N ILE A 324 6.02 26.81 20.89
CA ILE A 324 5.40 28.10 20.61
C ILE A 324 3.91 27.88 20.35
N LYS A 325 3.08 28.87 20.73
CA LYS A 325 1.67 28.88 20.36
C LYS A 325 1.55 29.10 18.85
N ALA A 326 1.41 28.01 18.10
CA ALA A 326 1.27 28.02 16.65
C ALA A 326 -0.19 27.86 16.21
N SER A 327 -0.53 28.44 15.05
CA SER A 327 -1.85 28.29 14.41
C SER A 327 -1.88 27.20 13.35
N ILE A 328 -0.72 26.73 12.87
CA ILE A 328 -0.60 25.73 11.81
C ILE A 328 -0.70 24.33 12.41
N LYS A 329 -1.54 23.47 11.82
CA LYS A 329 -1.69 22.06 12.22
C LYS A 329 -1.17 21.13 11.13
N LEU A 330 -0.37 20.14 11.51
CA LEU A 330 0.05 19.08 10.57
C LEU A 330 -1.08 18.07 10.36
N GLY A 331 -1.20 17.57 9.12
CA GLY A 331 -2.10 16.47 8.81
C GLY A 331 -1.67 15.17 9.49
N HIS A 332 -2.62 14.31 9.85
CA HIS A 332 -2.40 13.11 10.67
C HIS A 332 -1.38 12.12 10.10
N VAL A 333 -1.29 12.03 8.76
CA VAL A 333 -0.32 11.17 8.06
C VAL A 333 1.14 11.50 8.44
N SER A 334 1.42 12.75 8.82
CA SER A 334 2.73 13.20 9.29
C SER A 334 3.20 12.42 10.53
N PHE A 335 2.30 12.07 11.44
CA PHE A 335 2.64 11.33 12.65
C PHE A 335 3.02 9.88 12.35
N ASN A 336 2.43 9.28 11.31
CA ASN A 336 2.83 7.94 10.85
C ASN A 336 4.28 7.96 10.34
N HIS A 337 4.71 9.04 9.67
CA HIS A 337 6.10 9.20 9.24
C HIS A 337 7.06 9.33 10.43
N LEU A 338 6.68 10.09 11.46
CA LEU A 338 7.46 10.22 12.70
C LEU A 338 7.59 8.89 13.45
N VAL A 339 6.49 8.13 13.59
CA VAL A 339 6.51 6.80 14.23
C VAL A 339 7.51 5.89 13.52
N VAL A 340 7.48 5.81 12.18
CA VAL A 340 8.43 4.98 11.41
C VAL A 340 9.86 5.48 11.57
N TYR A 341 10.08 6.80 11.51
CA TYR A 341 11.41 7.40 11.64
C TYR A 341 12.04 7.13 13.01
N PHE A 342 11.30 7.38 14.10
CA PHE A 342 11.81 7.16 15.45
C PHE A 342 12.02 5.67 15.75
N THR A 343 11.19 4.79 15.20
CA THR A 343 11.40 3.33 15.27
C THR A 343 12.68 2.90 14.56
N HIS A 344 12.93 3.41 13.34
CA HIS A 344 14.11 3.00 12.59
C HIS A 344 15.42 3.44 13.27
N TYR A 345 15.44 4.65 13.82
CA TYR A 345 16.61 5.21 14.51
C TYR A 345 16.51 5.10 16.04
N ILE A 346 15.81 4.08 16.55
CA ILE A 346 15.49 3.94 17.98
C ILE A 346 16.73 3.91 18.90
N GLU A 347 17.89 3.53 18.36
CA GLU A 347 19.16 3.48 19.08
C GLU A 347 19.73 4.87 19.41
N ARG A 348 19.22 5.94 18.78
CA ARG A 348 19.67 7.31 19.04
C ARG A 348 19.13 7.84 20.36
N PRO A 349 19.89 8.68 21.08
CA PRO A 349 19.45 9.26 22.35
C PRO A 349 18.09 9.97 22.23
N GLY A 350 17.16 9.66 23.13
CA GLY A 350 15.82 10.30 23.19
C GLY A 350 14.76 9.73 22.24
N TYR A 351 15.14 8.96 21.21
CA TYR A 351 14.20 8.56 20.14
C TYR A 351 13.06 7.67 20.63
N ALA A 352 13.29 6.82 21.62
CA ALA A 352 12.23 6.02 22.22
C ALA A 352 11.21 6.86 22.99
N THR A 353 11.64 7.96 23.64
CA THR A 353 10.73 8.94 24.25
C THR A 353 9.97 9.70 23.19
N PHE A 354 10.63 10.09 22.08
CA PHE A 354 9.97 10.78 20.97
C PHE A 354 8.90 9.91 20.31
N LEU A 355 9.18 8.60 20.16
CA LEU A 355 8.21 7.61 19.70
C LEU A 355 7.00 7.53 20.63
N ALA A 356 7.23 7.37 21.95
CA ALA A 356 6.15 7.30 22.94
C ALA A 356 5.29 8.58 22.94
N ASN A 357 5.93 9.75 22.90
CA ASN A 357 5.23 11.04 22.82
C ASN A 357 4.39 11.16 21.55
N THR A 358 4.92 10.70 20.41
CA THR A 358 4.19 10.72 19.13
C THR A 358 2.96 9.81 19.18
N ILE A 359 3.07 8.62 19.78
CA ILE A 359 1.95 7.69 19.96
C ILE A 359 0.90 8.24 20.93
N ASN A 360 1.31 8.88 22.03
CA ASN A 360 0.37 9.57 22.93
C ASN A 360 -0.37 10.68 22.19
N TYR A 361 0.34 11.48 21.40
CA TYR A 361 -0.27 12.55 20.63
C TYR A 361 -1.29 12.01 19.62
N ILE A 362 -0.97 10.92 18.90
CA ILE A 362 -1.92 10.22 18.02
C ILE A 362 -3.16 9.81 18.82
N THR A 363 -2.96 9.15 19.95
CA THR A 363 -4.03 8.64 20.82
C THR A 363 -4.95 9.75 21.34
N GLU A 364 -4.43 10.94 21.61
CA GLU A 364 -5.21 12.04 22.21
C GLU A 364 -5.81 13.00 21.17
N ASN A 365 -5.15 13.21 20.03
CA ASN A 365 -5.46 14.32 19.12
C ASN A 365 -5.93 13.91 17.72
N VAL A 366 -5.75 12.65 17.31
CA VAL A 366 -6.25 12.17 16.02
C VAL A 366 -7.72 11.79 16.17
N PRO A 367 -8.68 12.49 15.53
CA PRO A 367 -10.11 12.27 15.74
C PRO A 367 -10.59 10.95 15.12
N VAL A 368 -9.99 10.55 14.00
CA VAL A 368 -10.36 9.34 13.26
C VAL A 368 -9.19 8.37 13.26
N MET A 369 -9.32 7.27 13.99
CA MET A 369 -8.35 6.18 13.92
C MET A 369 -8.45 5.48 12.57
N SER A 370 -7.32 5.21 11.91
CA SER A 370 -7.28 4.55 10.61
C SER A 370 -6.49 3.24 10.64
N VAL A 371 -6.83 2.32 9.74
CA VAL A 371 -6.10 1.06 9.55
C VAL A 371 -4.62 1.31 9.30
N ASP A 372 -4.27 2.35 8.53
CA ASP A 372 -2.88 2.72 8.27
C ASP A 372 -2.11 3.16 9.52
N THR A 373 -2.75 3.93 10.40
CA THR A 373 -2.16 4.34 11.67
C THR A 373 -1.95 3.13 12.59
N ILE A 374 -2.95 2.26 12.71
CA ILE A 374 -2.83 1.01 13.49
C ILE A 374 -1.72 0.12 12.93
N ASN A 375 -1.70 -0.12 11.62
CA ASN A 375 -0.67 -0.91 10.95
C ASN A 375 0.74 -0.32 11.12
N THR A 376 0.86 1.01 11.13
CA THR A 376 2.14 1.70 11.35
C THR A 376 2.68 1.47 12.77
N VAL A 377 1.80 1.59 13.78
CA VAL A 377 2.17 1.33 15.17
C VAL A 377 2.45 -0.16 15.38
N MET A 378 1.61 -1.07 14.89
CA MET A 378 1.84 -2.52 14.98
C MET A 378 3.17 -2.93 14.33
N SER A 379 3.47 -2.42 13.13
CA SER A 379 4.74 -2.72 12.46
C SER A 379 5.92 -2.22 13.28
N SER A 380 5.80 -1.04 13.88
CA SER A 380 6.84 -0.50 14.77
C SER A 380 7.06 -1.37 16.01
N LEU A 381 5.98 -1.86 16.62
CA LEU A 381 6.07 -2.78 17.76
C LEU A 381 6.75 -4.10 17.39
N ILE A 382 6.40 -4.67 16.23
CA ILE A 382 7.00 -5.90 15.73
C ILE A 382 8.50 -5.70 15.46
N ASP A 383 8.89 -4.60 14.82
CA ASP A 383 10.29 -4.26 14.54
C ASP A 383 11.10 -4.09 15.84
N LEU A 384 10.47 -3.57 16.90
CA LEU A 384 11.06 -3.40 18.23
C LEU A 384 10.98 -4.67 19.10
N GLY A 385 10.34 -5.74 18.63
CA GLY A 385 10.19 -7.02 19.35
C GLY A 385 9.04 -7.10 20.36
N TYR A 386 8.15 -6.10 20.40
CA TYR A 386 6.92 -6.08 21.21
C TYR A 386 5.78 -6.86 20.54
N LEU A 387 6.03 -8.15 20.28
CA LEU A 387 5.08 -8.99 19.54
C LEU A 387 3.74 -9.15 20.29
N LYS A 388 3.76 -9.23 21.62
CA LYS A 388 2.55 -9.43 22.43
C LYS A 388 1.66 -8.18 22.38
N GLU A 389 2.25 -7.01 22.58
CA GLU A 389 1.56 -5.73 22.53
C GLU A 389 1.02 -5.46 21.12
N ALA A 390 1.76 -5.86 20.08
CA ALA A 390 1.26 -5.81 18.71
C ALA A 390 0.05 -6.73 18.52
N GLN A 391 0.11 -7.99 18.99
CA GLN A 391 -1.01 -8.94 18.92
C GLN A 391 -2.25 -8.42 19.64
N GLU A 392 -2.09 -7.86 20.85
CA GLU A 392 -3.19 -7.27 21.61
C GLU A 392 -3.82 -6.11 20.83
N LEU A 393 -3.03 -5.21 20.26
CA LEU A 393 -3.54 -4.13 19.42
C LEU A 393 -4.27 -4.65 18.17
N PHE A 394 -3.74 -5.69 17.52
CA PHE A 394 -4.33 -6.32 16.34
C PHE A 394 -5.70 -6.94 16.64
N GLU A 395 -5.79 -7.72 17.72
CA GLU A 395 -7.04 -8.33 18.17
C GLU A 395 -8.07 -7.27 18.53
N MET A 396 -7.67 -6.25 19.30
CA MET A 396 -8.57 -5.18 19.72
C MET A 396 -9.01 -4.28 18.57
N ALA A 397 -8.21 -4.13 17.51
CA ALA A 397 -8.57 -3.32 16.36
C ALA A 397 -9.53 -4.04 15.41
N PHE A 398 -9.38 -5.36 15.20
CA PHE A 398 -10.03 -6.04 14.07
C PHE A 398 -10.95 -7.20 14.46
N PHE A 399 -10.84 -7.76 15.68
CA PHE A 399 -11.50 -9.01 16.06
C PHE A 399 -12.23 -8.93 17.41
N GLN A 400 -12.83 -7.78 17.74
CA GLN A 400 -13.64 -7.58 18.96
C GLN A 400 -14.88 -8.49 19.02
N ASP A 401 -15.52 -8.72 17.86
CA ASP A 401 -16.74 -9.51 17.77
C ASP A 401 -16.57 -10.63 16.72
N LEU A 402 -16.36 -11.85 17.20
CA LEU A 402 -16.21 -13.05 16.37
C LEU A 402 -17.54 -13.57 15.82
N SER A 403 -18.68 -12.99 16.22
CA SER A 403 -20.02 -13.46 15.83
C SER A 403 -20.52 -12.86 14.51
N VAL A 404 -19.84 -11.85 13.97
CA VAL A 404 -20.24 -11.19 12.72
C VAL A 404 -19.68 -11.97 11.53
N GLU A 405 -20.56 -12.62 10.77
CA GLU A 405 -20.19 -13.19 9.48
C GLU A 405 -19.72 -12.06 8.54
N TYR A 406 -18.49 -12.20 8.02
CA TYR A 406 -17.98 -11.30 6.99
C TYR A 406 -18.80 -11.52 5.71
N ASP A 407 -19.60 -10.52 5.35
CA ASP A 407 -20.31 -10.52 4.08
C ASP A 407 -19.31 -10.31 2.94
N VAL A 408 -18.90 -11.41 2.31
CA VAL A 408 -17.96 -11.46 1.18
C VAL A 408 -18.61 -10.92 -0.10
N GLU A 409 -19.94 -10.81 -0.16
CA GLU A 409 -20.68 -10.33 -1.33
C GLU A 409 -20.91 -8.81 -1.33
N ASN A 410 -20.67 -8.12 -0.21
CA ASN A 410 -20.73 -6.67 -0.17
C ASN A 410 -19.50 -6.05 -0.86
N SER A 411 -19.74 -5.27 -1.91
CA SER A 411 -18.72 -4.53 -2.68
C SER A 411 -17.84 -3.62 -1.81
N GLU A 412 -18.36 -3.12 -0.69
CA GLU A 412 -17.61 -2.31 0.27
C GLU A 412 -16.58 -3.14 1.07
N SER A 413 -16.91 -4.39 1.44
CA SER A 413 -15.98 -5.35 2.06
C SER A 413 -14.80 -5.70 1.14
N LEU A 414 -15.02 -5.70 -0.17
CA LEU A 414 -13.96 -5.90 -1.16
C LEU A 414 -13.08 -4.65 -1.30
N LEU A 415 -13.69 -3.47 -1.22
CA LEU A 415 -13.00 -2.18 -1.25
C LEU A 415 -12.00 -2.07 -0.09
N TYR A 416 -12.42 -2.37 1.16
CA TYR A 416 -11.57 -2.26 2.36
C TYR A 416 -10.24 -3.01 2.27
N ARG A 417 -10.19 -4.06 1.45
CA ARG A 417 -8.99 -4.89 1.30
C ARG A 417 -7.88 -4.18 0.52
N GLY A 418 -8.18 -3.08 -0.18
CA GLY A 418 -7.18 -2.26 -0.85
C GLY A 418 -6.36 -3.03 -1.90
N SER A 419 -6.98 -4.01 -2.56
CA SER A 419 -6.28 -4.96 -3.44
C SER A 419 -5.82 -4.33 -4.76
N THR A 420 -6.43 -3.21 -5.17
CA THR A 420 -6.06 -2.44 -6.37
C THR A 420 -5.73 -0.99 -6.02
N SER A 421 -4.98 -0.30 -6.88
CA SER A 421 -4.71 1.14 -6.70
C SER A 421 -5.99 1.98 -6.66
N GLU A 422 -7.02 1.53 -7.35
CA GLU A 422 -8.33 2.13 -7.43
C GLU A 422 -9.10 1.96 -6.12
N ASP A 423 -9.03 0.79 -5.48
CA ASP A 423 -9.60 0.56 -4.14
C ASP A 423 -9.01 1.55 -3.14
N ILE A 424 -7.68 1.67 -3.14
CA ILE A 424 -6.95 2.57 -2.23
C ILE A 424 -7.36 4.03 -2.47
N ALA A 425 -7.51 4.44 -3.73
CA ALA A 425 -7.94 5.80 -4.07
C ALA A 425 -9.36 6.10 -3.57
N VAL A 426 -10.32 5.18 -3.80
CA VAL A 426 -11.71 5.37 -3.37
C VAL A 426 -11.84 5.33 -1.85
N LEU A 427 -11.15 4.42 -1.17
CA LEU A 427 -11.08 4.40 0.31
C LEU A 427 -10.53 5.70 0.88
N GLY A 428 -9.45 6.22 0.28
CA GLY A 428 -8.85 7.49 0.69
C GLY A 428 -9.81 8.66 0.56
N ASP A 429 -10.56 8.72 -0.55
CA ASP A 429 -11.61 9.72 -0.76
C ASP A 429 -12.69 9.62 0.35
N TRP A 430 -13.18 8.41 0.64
CA TRP A 430 -14.24 8.21 1.64
C TRP A 430 -13.77 8.52 3.07
N LEU A 431 -12.56 8.12 3.43
CA LEU A 431 -11.96 8.47 4.73
C LEU A 431 -11.78 9.99 4.87
N THR A 432 -11.48 10.69 3.78
CA THR A 432 -11.40 12.16 3.77
C THR A 432 -12.78 12.77 4.03
N VAL A 433 -13.82 12.30 3.34
CA VAL A 433 -15.21 12.76 3.56
C VAL A 433 -15.65 12.51 5.01
N TYR A 434 -15.39 11.31 5.53
CA TYR A 434 -15.70 10.95 6.91
C TYR A 434 -14.93 11.82 7.92
N GLY A 435 -13.64 12.07 7.67
CA GLY A 435 -12.83 12.99 8.48
C GLY A 435 -13.40 14.40 8.53
N ASN A 436 -13.77 14.96 7.37
CA ASN A 436 -14.40 16.28 7.28
C ASN A 436 -15.72 16.34 8.07
N LEU A 437 -16.55 15.30 7.95
CA LEU A 437 -17.79 15.19 8.70
C LEU A 437 -17.54 15.18 10.21
N LYS A 438 -16.56 14.39 10.67
CA LYS A 438 -16.15 14.36 12.08
C LYS A 438 -15.65 15.71 12.58
N GLU A 439 -14.91 16.44 11.76
CA GLU A 439 -14.45 17.79 12.12
C GLU A 439 -15.58 18.82 12.19
N ILE A 440 -16.56 18.76 11.27
CA ILE A 440 -17.70 19.69 11.27
C ILE A 440 -18.66 19.39 12.43
N THR A 441 -18.99 18.11 12.63
CA THR A 441 -20.03 17.68 13.56
C THR A 441 -19.51 17.49 14.98
N GLN A 442 -18.19 17.27 15.15
CA GLN A 442 -17.55 16.89 16.41
C GLN A 442 -18.18 15.62 17.04
N ASP A 443 -18.82 14.78 16.23
CA ASP A 443 -19.53 13.60 16.68
C ASP A 443 -18.54 12.52 17.17
N LYS A 444 -18.76 12.01 18.39
CA LYS A 444 -17.92 10.96 19.00
C LYS A 444 -18.59 9.58 19.04
N GLU A 445 -19.81 9.45 18.52
CA GLU A 445 -20.64 8.26 18.67
C GLU A 445 -20.62 7.39 17.41
N ILE A 446 -20.69 8.00 16.22
CA ILE A 446 -20.75 7.26 14.95
C ILE A 446 -19.32 6.88 14.53
N ILE A 447 -18.88 5.69 14.91
CA ILE A 447 -17.52 5.18 14.69
C ILE A 447 -17.55 4.11 13.61
N TYR A 448 -16.72 4.23 12.57
CA TYR A 448 -16.64 3.19 11.55
C TYR A 448 -15.82 1.98 12.03
N LYS A 449 -16.20 0.80 11.54
CA LYS A 449 -15.51 -0.46 11.79
C LYS A 449 -14.17 -0.47 11.06
N LEU A 450 -13.09 -0.82 11.78
CA LEU A 450 -11.79 -1.07 11.17
C LEU A 450 -11.77 -2.49 10.60
N GLU A 451 -11.32 -2.62 9.35
CA GLU A 451 -11.11 -3.93 8.73
C GLU A 451 -9.62 -4.13 8.43
N PRO A 452 -9.06 -5.33 8.69
CA PRO A 452 -7.66 -5.59 8.45
C PRO A 452 -7.38 -5.60 6.94
N THR A 453 -6.19 -5.17 6.53
CA THR A 453 -5.71 -5.29 5.14
C THR A 453 -4.61 -6.34 5.04
N GLU A 454 -4.19 -6.72 3.83
CA GLU A 454 -3.03 -7.62 3.65
C GLU A 454 -1.81 -7.10 4.44
N THR A 455 -1.63 -5.77 4.53
CA THR A 455 -0.52 -5.18 5.29
C THR A 455 -0.59 -5.41 6.79
N SER A 456 -1.80 -5.54 7.37
CA SER A 456 -2.01 -5.91 8.77
C SER A 456 -1.44 -7.30 9.07
N PHE A 457 -1.60 -8.25 8.14
CA PHE A 457 -1.09 -9.62 8.29
C PHE A 457 0.40 -9.75 7.95
N VAL A 458 0.86 -9.08 6.89
CA VAL A 458 2.26 -9.19 6.42
C VAL A 458 3.26 -8.77 7.49
N GLY A 459 2.95 -7.74 8.29
CA GLY A 459 3.82 -7.32 9.40
C GLY A 459 4.08 -8.46 10.39
N PHE A 460 3.03 -9.15 10.84
CA PHE A 460 3.17 -10.30 11.74
C PHE A 460 3.87 -11.48 11.09
N ILE A 461 3.54 -11.79 9.83
CA ILE A 461 4.20 -12.88 9.10
C ILE A 461 5.70 -12.61 9.03
N ASP A 462 6.11 -11.41 8.65
CA ASP A 462 7.53 -11.00 8.64
C ASP A 462 8.16 -11.12 10.04
N GLY A 463 7.47 -10.64 11.08
CA GLY A 463 7.91 -10.72 12.47
C GLY A 463 8.14 -12.17 12.93
N TYR A 464 7.16 -13.05 12.71
CA TYR A 464 7.24 -14.46 13.09
C TYR A 464 8.28 -15.23 12.27
N CYS A 465 8.45 -14.91 10.98
CA CYS A 465 9.51 -15.47 10.15
C CYS A 465 10.91 -15.15 10.71
N ASN A 466 11.08 -14.03 11.42
CA ASN A 466 12.35 -13.63 12.00
C ASN A 466 12.52 -14.15 13.44
N LEU A 467 11.45 -14.09 14.25
CA LEU A 467 11.54 -14.17 15.72
C LEU A 467 10.85 -15.40 16.33
N SER A 468 10.06 -16.17 15.58
CA SER A 468 9.13 -17.15 16.15
C SER A 468 9.16 -18.52 15.44
N GLU A 469 8.31 -19.44 15.90
CA GLU A 469 8.12 -20.77 15.32
C GLU A 469 7.16 -20.69 14.13
N TYR A 470 7.19 -21.70 13.26
CA TYR A 470 6.30 -21.76 12.11
C TYR A 470 4.82 -21.84 12.52
N LYS A 471 4.53 -22.37 13.72
CA LYS A 471 3.17 -22.45 14.27
C LYS A 471 2.47 -21.09 14.32
N GLN A 472 3.17 -20.00 14.69
CA GLN A 472 2.57 -18.67 14.71
C GLN A 472 2.23 -18.17 13.29
N VAL A 473 3.07 -18.48 12.29
CA VAL A 473 2.77 -18.17 10.88
C VAL A 473 1.54 -18.94 10.41
N LYS A 474 1.45 -20.23 10.71
CA LYS A 474 0.28 -21.05 10.39
C LYS A 474 -1.00 -20.50 11.02
N GLN A 475 -0.94 -20.04 12.28
CA GLN A 475 -2.08 -19.41 12.96
C GLN A 475 -2.47 -18.09 12.28
N MET A 476 -1.51 -17.22 11.97
CA MET A 476 -1.78 -15.94 11.30
C MET A 476 -2.39 -16.15 9.90
N VAL A 477 -1.89 -17.13 9.15
CA VAL A 477 -2.44 -17.56 7.86
C VAL A 477 -3.86 -18.10 8.02
N HIS A 478 -4.15 -18.84 9.09
CA HIS A 478 -5.49 -19.32 9.38
C HIS A 478 -6.46 -18.16 9.68
N ILE A 479 -6.05 -17.18 10.49
CA ILE A 479 -6.83 -15.97 10.78
C ILE A 479 -7.10 -15.20 9.49
N MET A 480 -6.08 -14.96 8.67
CA MET A 480 -6.19 -14.24 7.40
C MET A 480 -7.23 -14.89 6.47
N ASP A 481 -7.12 -16.20 6.26
CA ASP A 481 -7.93 -16.92 5.27
C ASP A 481 -9.32 -17.31 5.79
N ASN A 482 -9.43 -17.76 7.03
CA ASN A 482 -10.68 -18.35 7.55
C ASN A 482 -11.52 -17.36 8.33
N ILE A 483 -10.90 -16.40 9.03
CA ILE A 483 -11.60 -15.41 9.84
C ILE A 483 -11.79 -14.13 9.03
N ALA A 484 -10.72 -13.52 8.51
CA ALA A 484 -10.80 -12.30 7.70
C ALA A 484 -11.18 -12.54 6.22
N LYS A 485 -11.27 -13.81 5.80
CA LYS A 485 -11.62 -14.22 4.42
C LYS A 485 -10.70 -13.62 3.35
N GLN A 486 -9.44 -13.33 3.67
CA GLN A 486 -8.45 -12.77 2.75
C GLN A 486 -7.56 -13.87 2.15
N PRO A 487 -7.55 -14.04 0.82
CA PRO A 487 -6.68 -15.04 0.19
C PRO A 487 -5.21 -14.64 0.27
N LEU A 488 -4.32 -15.64 0.28
CA LEU A 488 -2.88 -15.39 0.30
C LEU A 488 -2.42 -14.88 -1.07
N SER A 489 -1.70 -13.77 -1.06
CA SER A 489 -1.10 -13.18 -2.25
C SER A 489 0.27 -13.80 -2.56
N THR A 490 0.81 -13.53 -3.76
CA THR A 490 2.22 -13.84 -4.07
C THR A 490 3.18 -13.27 -3.04
N ARG A 491 2.90 -12.07 -2.52
CA ARG A 491 3.73 -11.38 -1.54
C ARG A 491 3.76 -12.15 -0.22
N VAL A 492 2.60 -12.59 0.28
CA VAL A 492 2.50 -13.37 1.51
C VAL A 492 3.27 -14.69 1.39
N TYR A 493 3.06 -15.44 0.30
CA TYR A 493 3.80 -16.68 0.07
C TYR A 493 5.31 -16.46 -0.01
N THR A 494 5.75 -15.40 -0.70
CA THR A 494 7.17 -15.06 -0.80
C THR A 494 7.78 -14.82 0.59
N ARG A 495 7.07 -14.14 1.50
CA ARG A 495 7.54 -13.92 2.88
C ARG A 495 7.64 -15.21 3.69
N ILE A 496 6.65 -16.08 3.59
CA ILE A 496 6.65 -17.38 4.28
C ILE A 496 7.84 -18.23 3.78
N PHE A 497 8.04 -18.36 2.47
CA PHE A 497 9.18 -19.11 1.93
C PHE A 497 10.53 -18.49 2.29
N ALA A 498 10.62 -17.16 2.32
CA ALA A 498 11.83 -16.47 2.78
C ALA A 498 12.13 -16.71 4.28
N GLY A 499 11.13 -17.06 5.09
CA GLY A 499 11.30 -17.47 6.49
C GLY A 499 12.21 -18.69 6.64
N PHE A 500 12.05 -19.71 5.78
CA PHE A 500 12.90 -20.91 5.78
C PHE A 500 14.37 -20.59 5.48
N LEU A 501 14.66 -19.53 4.72
CA LEU A 501 16.03 -19.07 4.47
C LEU A 501 16.68 -18.42 5.69
N LYS A 502 15.89 -17.77 6.55
CA LYS A 502 16.38 -17.01 7.72
C LYS A 502 16.54 -17.87 8.96
N ARG A 503 15.73 -18.92 9.09
CA ARG A 503 15.64 -19.81 10.26
C ARG A 503 16.36 -21.13 10.00
N LYS A 504 17.65 -21.05 9.71
CA LYS A 504 18.54 -22.21 9.46
C LYS A 504 19.00 -22.88 10.77
N GLY A 505 19.10 -24.21 10.81
CA GLY A 505 19.72 -25.01 11.88
C GLY A 505 18.76 -25.75 12.84
N PHE A 506 19.29 -26.32 13.94
CA PHE A 506 18.60 -27.25 14.86
C PHE A 506 17.29 -26.74 15.52
N ARG A 507 17.01 -25.43 15.48
CA ARG A 507 15.75 -24.80 15.95
C ARG A 507 15.04 -24.02 14.82
N GLY A 508 15.41 -24.34 13.58
CA GLY A 508 14.86 -23.82 12.36
C GLY A 508 13.51 -24.42 12.01
N TRP A 509 12.92 -23.93 10.93
CA TRP A 509 11.70 -24.53 10.40
C TRP A 509 12.03 -25.80 9.62
N THR A 510 11.13 -26.78 9.63
CA THR A 510 11.42 -28.13 9.13
C THR A 510 11.02 -28.33 7.66
N LEU A 511 11.51 -29.42 7.06
CA LEU A 511 11.09 -29.84 5.72
C LEU A 511 9.58 -30.15 5.65
N ASP A 512 9.00 -30.76 6.68
CA ASP A 512 7.56 -31.03 6.74
C ASP A 512 6.72 -29.74 6.71
N GLU A 513 7.20 -28.71 7.40
CA GLU A 513 6.56 -27.39 7.40
C GLU A 513 6.64 -26.74 6.02
N TYR A 514 7.79 -26.88 5.33
CA TYR A 514 7.96 -26.44 3.95
C TYR A 514 7.00 -27.16 2.99
N ILE A 515 6.90 -28.49 3.10
CA ILE A 515 5.97 -29.31 2.30
C ILE A 515 4.54 -28.84 2.51
N ALA A 516 4.15 -28.54 3.74
CA ALA A 516 2.80 -28.05 4.04
C ALA A 516 2.49 -26.71 3.35
N VAL A 517 3.43 -25.75 3.36
CA VAL A 517 3.27 -24.47 2.65
C VAL A 517 3.21 -24.69 1.14
N LEU A 518 4.09 -25.51 0.59
CA LEU A 518 4.16 -25.80 -0.85
C LEU A 518 2.90 -26.50 -1.36
N THR A 519 2.40 -27.48 -0.60
CA THR A 519 1.14 -28.18 -0.89
C THR A 519 -0.03 -27.19 -0.97
N ARG A 520 -0.11 -26.27 0.00
CA ARG A 520 -1.14 -25.24 0.03
C ARG A 520 -1.04 -24.29 -1.17
N LEU A 521 0.17 -23.81 -1.49
CA LEU A 521 0.39 -22.94 -2.66
C LEU A 521 -0.13 -23.59 -3.95
N ILE A 522 0.14 -24.88 -4.14
CA ILE A 522 -0.29 -25.61 -5.33
C ILE A 522 -1.82 -25.75 -5.36
N ALA A 523 -2.44 -26.04 -4.22
CA ALA A 523 -3.90 -26.08 -4.13
C ALA A 523 -4.55 -24.72 -4.45
N ASP A 524 -3.99 -23.63 -3.94
CA ASP A 524 -4.48 -22.26 -4.24
C ASP A 524 -4.33 -21.90 -5.73
N ILE A 525 -3.34 -22.47 -6.43
CA ILE A 525 -3.13 -22.28 -7.87
C ILE A 525 -4.09 -23.16 -8.68
N ASP A 526 -4.25 -24.43 -8.31
CA ASP A 526 -5.15 -25.38 -8.99
C ASP A 526 -6.63 -24.96 -8.83
N ALA A 527 -6.98 -24.35 -7.71
CA ALA A 527 -8.33 -23.83 -7.45
C ALA A 527 -8.76 -22.70 -8.41
N LYS A 528 -7.80 -21.97 -9.00
CA LYS A 528 -8.04 -20.86 -9.95
C LYS A 528 -8.16 -21.31 -11.40
N GLU A 529 -7.90 -22.58 -11.70
CA GLU A 529 -7.85 -23.09 -13.06
C GLU A 529 -9.22 -23.53 -13.57
N ALA A 530 -9.44 -23.36 -14.88
CA ALA A 530 -10.54 -23.98 -15.59
C ALA A 530 -9.99 -24.90 -16.69
N PRO A 531 -10.16 -26.24 -16.61
CA PRO A 531 -10.84 -26.97 -15.54
C PRO A 531 -9.94 -27.20 -14.30
N ALA A 532 -10.50 -26.96 -13.13
CA ALA A 532 -9.84 -27.23 -11.86
C ALA A 532 -9.61 -28.74 -11.65
N GLY A 533 -8.53 -29.11 -10.97
CA GLY A 533 -8.28 -30.49 -10.52
C GLY A 533 -7.08 -31.18 -11.17
N TYR A 534 -6.13 -30.45 -11.76
CA TYR A 534 -4.88 -31.03 -12.25
C TYR A 534 -4.04 -31.55 -11.07
N PHE A 535 -4.03 -30.82 -9.94
CA PHE A 535 -3.43 -31.32 -8.70
C PHE A 535 -4.11 -32.59 -8.21
N LYS A 536 -5.46 -32.60 -8.19
CA LYS A 536 -6.23 -33.80 -7.82
C LYS A 536 -5.92 -34.99 -8.73
N LYS A 537 -5.69 -34.74 -10.02
CA LYS A 537 -5.26 -35.76 -10.99
C LYS A 537 -3.86 -36.30 -10.66
N LEU A 538 -2.88 -35.43 -10.40
CA LEU A 538 -1.52 -35.84 -10.00
C LEU A 538 -1.50 -36.67 -8.71
N VAL A 539 -2.34 -36.31 -7.74
CA VAL A 539 -2.53 -37.07 -6.49
C VAL A 539 -3.15 -38.44 -6.79
N ASN A 540 -4.24 -38.48 -7.57
CA ASN A 540 -4.91 -39.73 -7.93
C ASN A 540 -4.02 -40.68 -8.76
N GLU A 541 -3.11 -40.13 -9.57
CA GLU A 541 -2.13 -40.89 -10.36
C GLU A 541 -0.96 -41.41 -9.52
N GLY A 542 -0.89 -41.08 -8.22
CA GLY A 542 0.21 -41.46 -7.33
C GLY A 542 1.53 -40.75 -7.63
N SER A 543 1.51 -39.74 -8.51
CA SER A 543 2.68 -38.92 -8.86
C SER A 543 3.11 -37.99 -7.71
N VAL A 544 2.22 -37.80 -6.73
CA VAL A 544 2.42 -36.96 -5.55
C VAL A 544 1.77 -37.62 -4.33
N LYS A 545 2.47 -37.63 -3.19
CA LYS A 545 1.88 -37.93 -1.87
C LYS A 545 1.49 -36.63 -1.15
N VAL A 546 0.23 -36.53 -0.70
CA VAL A 546 -0.30 -35.34 0.00
C VAL A 546 -0.79 -35.74 1.38
N PHE A 547 -0.47 -34.93 2.39
CA PHE A 547 -0.72 -35.27 3.81
C PHE A 547 -2.12 -34.93 4.34
N ASP A 548 -2.98 -34.20 3.61
CA ASP A 548 -4.38 -33.94 4.04
C ASP A 548 -5.24 -33.32 2.90
N THR A 549 -5.93 -34.13 2.09
CA THR A 549 -6.71 -33.65 0.91
C THR A 549 -8.04 -32.96 1.27
N GLU A 550 -8.63 -33.24 2.43
CA GLU A 550 -9.96 -32.72 2.80
C GLU A 550 -9.93 -31.25 3.19
N LYS A 551 -8.89 -30.80 3.90
CA LYS A 551 -8.71 -29.38 4.26
C LYS A 551 -8.49 -28.48 3.04
N LEU A 552 -7.92 -29.01 1.96
CA LEU A 552 -7.64 -28.26 0.73
C LEU A 552 -8.92 -27.93 -0.06
N LEU A 553 -9.98 -28.75 0.06
CA LEU A 553 -11.24 -28.54 -0.66
C LEU A 553 -12.12 -27.47 -0.01
N ALA A 554 -12.04 -27.28 1.31
CA ALA A 554 -12.78 -26.24 2.03
C ALA A 554 -12.31 -24.80 1.70
N GLN A 555 -11.05 -24.65 1.29
CA GLN A 555 -10.43 -23.35 0.93
C GLN A 555 -10.92 -22.77 -0.41
N ARG A 556 -11.62 -23.58 -1.21
CA ARG A 556 -12.07 -23.21 -2.56
C ARG A 556 -13.14 -22.10 -2.57
N GLN A 557 -13.96 -22.00 -1.53
CA GLN A 557 -15.05 -21.02 -1.46
C GLN A 557 -14.54 -19.57 -1.35
N THR A 558 -13.46 -19.34 -0.57
CA THR A 558 -12.85 -18.01 -0.44
C THR A 558 -12.25 -17.54 -1.77
N ALA A 559 -11.63 -18.45 -2.54
CA ALA A 559 -10.92 -18.11 -3.79
C ALA A 559 -11.85 -17.63 -4.92
N LEU A 560 -13.09 -18.13 -4.99
CA LEU A 560 -14.07 -17.79 -6.03
C LEU A 560 -14.48 -16.31 -6.01
N ALA A 561 -14.57 -15.70 -4.82
CA ALA A 561 -14.88 -14.27 -4.68
C ALA A 561 -13.79 -13.34 -5.26
N TYR A 562 -12.60 -13.87 -5.58
CA TYR A 562 -11.43 -13.09 -6.03
C TYR A 562 -10.91 -13.49 -7.43
N GLU A 563 -11.66 -14.27 -8.21
CA GLU A 563 -11.21 -14.77 -9.53
C GLU A 563 -10.77 -13.64 -10.48
N GLY A 564 -11.34 -12.43 -10.36
CA GLY A 564 -10.96 -11.28 -11.18
C GLY A 564 -9.68 -10.54 -10.80
N LEU A 565 -9.14 -10.72 -9.58
CA LEU A 565 -8.07 -9.85 -9.04
C LEU A 565 -6.65 -10.39 -9.22
N ASN A 566 -6.47 -11.64 -9.68
CA ASN A 566 -5.14 -12.23 -9.96
C ASN A 566 -4.09 -12.01 -8.84
N LEU A 567 -4.52 -12.10 -7.57
CA LEU A 567 -3.72 -11.80 -6.36
C LEU A 567 -2.53 -12.75 -6.14
N LEU A 568 -2.62 -13.96 -6.69
CA LEU A 568 -1.57 -14.97 -6.63
C LEU A 568 -1.09 -15.27 -8.05
N ARG A 569 0.17 -14.91 -8.31
CA ARG A 569 0.94 -15.19 -9.52
C ARG A 569 2.26 -15.88 -9.14
N LEU A 570 2.68 -16.86 -9.93
CA LEU A 570 4.00 -17.47 -9.81
C LEU A 570 5.07 -16.55 -10.40
N SER A 571 5.45 -15.54 -9.62
CA SER A 571 6.53 -14.63 -9.99
C SER A 571 7.88 -15.33 -9.92
N ASP A 572 8.86 -14.86 -10.70
CA ASP A 572 10.23 -15.38 -10.67
C ASP A 572 10.87 -15.29 -9.28
N VAL A 573 10.48 -14.27 -8.52
CA VAL A 573 10.94 -14.03 -7.14
C VAL A 573 10.40 -15.11 -6.21
N LEU A 574 9.10 -15.39 -6.28
CA LEU A 574 8.48 -16.46 -5.50
C LEU A 574 9.14 -17.81 -5.84
N MET A 575 9.28 -18.14 -7.12
CA MET A 575 9.90 -19.39 -7.55
C MET A 575 11.35 -19.53 -7.11
N GLU A 576 12.15 -18.46 -7.20
CA GLU A 576 13.52 -18.49 -6.69
C GLU A 576 13.55 -18.73 -5.19
N THR A 577 12.67 -18.05 -4.45
CA THR A 577 12.59 -18.16 -2.99
C THR A 577 12.22 -19.59 -2.58
N ILE A 578 11.27 -20.22 -3.28
CA ILE A 578 10.86 -21.62 -3.09
C ILE A 578 12.05 -22.56 -3.29
N ILE A 579 12.78 -22.42 -4.40
CA ILE A 579 13.92 -23.29 -4.74
C ILE A 579 15.05 -23.13 -3.71
N ARG A 580 15.44 -21.90 -3.38
CA ARG A 580 16.51 -21.65 -2.41
C ARG A 580 16.15 -22.08 -0.99
N ALA A 581 14.89 -21.94 -0.59
CA ALA A 581 14.42 -22.41 0.70
C ALA A 581 14.56 -23.93 0.81
N LEU A 582 14.20 -24.68 -0.23
CA LEU A 582 14.39 -26.13 -0.26
C LEU A 582 15.87 -26.52 -0.27
N ASP A 583 16.68 -25.86 -1.11
CA ASP A 583 18.14 -26.05 -1.18
C ASP A 583 18.77 -25.90 0.22
N ALA A 584 18.41 -24.84 0.95
CA ALA A 584 18.86 -24.64 2.32
C ALA A 584 18.46 -25.78 3.28
N LEU A 585 17.20 -26.25 3.22
CA LEU A 585 16.71 -27.32 4.08
C LEU A 585 17.37 -28.67 3.76
N LEU A 586 17.57 -29.00 2.48
CA LEU A 586 18.25 -30.23 2.07
C LEU A 586 19.72 -30.25 2.50
N ASN A 587 20.41 -29.10 2.44
CA ASN A 587 21.79 -28.97 2.93
C ASN A 587 21.91 -29.16 4.46
N GLU A 588 20.85 -28.94 5.23
CA GLU A 588 20.88 -29.14 6.68
C GLU A 588 20.62 -30.59 7.09
N VAL A 589 19.82 -31.31 6.31
CA VAL A 589 19.44 -32.71 6.58
C VAL A 589 20.44 -33.70 6.00
N THR A 590 21.39 -33.25 5.18
CA THR A 590 22.44 -34.09 4.54
C THR A 590 23.50 -34.54 5.56
N GLY A 591 23.14 -35.50 6.40
CA GLY A 591 24.06 -36.46 7.01
C GLY A 591 23.90 -37.82 6.33
N ASN A 592 24.86 -38.24 5.50
CA ASN A 592 25.00 -39.58 4.88
C ASN A 592 23.71 -40.32 4.43
N ASN A 593 22.67 -39.61 3.99
CA ASN A 593 21.42 -40.22 3.55
C ASN A 593 21.23 -39.99 2.04
N ASP A 594 21.34 -41.07 1.27
CA ASP A 594 21.35 -41.08 -0.19
C ASP A 594 20.10 -40.42 -0.80
N LYS A 595 18.93 -40.53 -0.14
CA LYS A 595 17.67 -39.93 -0.60
C LYS A 595 17.72 -38.39 -0.66
N TYR A 596 18.32 -37.76 0.35
CA TYR A 596 18.43 -36.30 0.40
C TYR A 596 19.47 -35.79 -0.61
N SER A 597 20.52 -36.57 -0.85
CA SER A 597 21.53 -36.29 -1.87
C SER A 597 20.95 -36.37 -3.30
N GLU A 598 20.11 -37.37 -3.57
CA GLU A 598 19.40 -37.48 -4.85
C GLU A 598 18.41 -36.33 -5.06
N ALA A 599 17.63 -35.98 -4.04
CA ALA A 599 16.73 -34.84 -4.10
C ALA A 599 17.45 -33.51 -4.36
N PHE A 600 18.66 -33.36 -3.80
CA PHE A 600 19.52 -32.20 -4.02
C PHE A 600 19.96 -32.08 -5.49
N GLU A 601 20.45 -33.15 -6.09
CA GLU A 601 20.86 -33.14 -7.51
C GLU A 601 19.67 -32.93 -8.46
N ARG A 602 18.51 -33.52 -8.15
CA ARG A 602 17.28 -33.25 -8.91
C ARG A 602 16.89 -31.76 -8.82
N LEU A 603 16.99 -31.15 -7.64
CA LEU A 603 16.69 -29.73 -7.46
C LEU A 603 17.66 -28.84 -8.25
N ARG A 604 18.95 -29.20 -8.29
CA ARG A 604 19.95 -28.52 -9.12
C ARG A 604 19.56 -28.58 -10.60
N ALA A 605 19.20 -29.76 -11.11
CA ALA A 605 18.77 -29.93 -12.50
C ALA A 605 17.51 -29.10 -12.84
N VAL A 606 16.53 -29.04 -11.92
CA VAL A 606 15.34 -28.20 -12.07
C VAL A 606 15.71 -26.71 -12.16
N ARG A 607 16.66 -26.26 -11.35
CA ARG A 607 17.14 -24.88 -11.37
C ARG A 607 17.82 -24.53 -12.69
N GLU A 608 18.73 -25.37 -13.16
CA GLU A 608 19.43 -25.18 -14.44
C GLU A 608 18.46 -25.16 -15.63
N LYS A 609 17.49 -26.08 -15.62
CA LYS A 609 16.41 -26.12 -16.62
C LYS A 609 15.59 -24.83 -16.60
N ARG A 610 15.20 -24.35 -15.42
CA ARG A 610 14.49 -23.08 -15.27
C ARG A 610 15.28 -21.91 -15.83
N ASP A 611 16.56 -21.80 -15.50
CA ASP A 611 17.41 -20.69 -15.96
C ASP A 611 17.56 -20.68 -17.48
N SER A 612 17.71 -21.86 -18.10
CA SER A 612 17.72 -22.03 -19.57
C SER A 612 16.40 -21.61 -20.23
N MET A 613 15.27 -22.01 -19.65
CA MET A 613 13.94 -21.62 -20.13
C MET A 613 13.75 -20.10 -20.00
N LEU A 614 14.14 -19.49 -18.88
CA LEU A 614 14.04 -18.04 -18.66
C LEU A 614 14.93 -17.24 -19.64
N GLU A 615 16.17 -17.67 -19.88
CA GLU A 615 17.05 -17.06 -20.89
C GLU A 615 16.42 -17.09 -22.29
N THR A 616 15.80 -18.21 -22.66
CA THR A 616 15.08 -18.34 -23.93
C THR A 616 13.91 -17.34 -24.00
N GLN A 617 13.13 -17.21 -22.92
CA GLN A 617 12.01 -16.27 -22.87
C GLN A 617 12.43 -14.80 -22.93
N LYS A 618 13.57 -14.43 -22.33
CA LYS A 618 14.08 -13.04 -22.38
C LYS A 618 14.36 -12.55 -23.80
N ARG A 619 14.74 -13.44 -24.72
CA ARG A 619 14.95 -13.10 -26.14
C ARG A 619 13.66 -12.62 -26.81
N ASP A 620 12.51 -13.10 -26.32
CA ASP A 620 11.17 -12.76 -26.81
C ASP A 620 10.40 -11.85 -25.85
N ALA A 621 11.09 -11.04 -25.03
CA ALA A 621 10.48 -10.21 -23.99
C ALA A 621 9.48 -9.16 -24.53
N GLN A 622 9.57 -8.81 -25.82
CA GLN A 622 8.64 -7.88 -26.47
C GLN A 622 7.32 -8.54 -26.91
N SER A 623 7.21 -9.87 -26.85
CA SER A 623 5.99 -10.55 -27.30
C SER A 623 4.84 -10.37 -26.30
N PRO A 624 3.59 -10.16 -26.76
CA PRO A 624 2.42 -10.00 -25.90
C PRO A 624 2.15 -11.23 -25.01
N TYR A 625 2.65 -12.41 -25.38
CA TYR A 625 2.51 -13.66 -24.62
C TYR A 625 3.62 -13.92 -23.59
N PHE A 626 4.56 -12.98 -23.41
CA PHE A 626 5.72 -13.20 -22.53
C PHE A 626 5.30 -13.53 -21.08
N ALA A 627 4.29 -12.85 -20.55
CA ALA A 627 3.78 -13.10 -19.21
C ALA A 627 3.16 -14.50 -19.05
N ASP A 628 2.38 -14.95 -20.04
CA ASP A 628 1.76 -16.28 -20.03
C ASP A 628 2.81 -17.39 -20.15
N ARG A 629 3.82 -17.19 -21.00
CA ARG A 629 4.95 -18.14 -21.13
C ARG A 629 5.76 -18.24 -19.84
N LEU A 630 6.05 -17.11 -19.18
CA LEU A 630 6.70 -17.11 -17.87
C LEU A 630 5.87 -17.84 -16.81
N ALA A 631 4.56 -17.62 -16.78
CA ALA A 631 3.66 -18.31 -15.86
C ALA A 631 3.68 -19.83 -16.09
N TYR A 632 3.69 -20.28 -17.34
CA TYR A 632 3.80 -21.70 -17.70
C TYR A 632 5.14 -22.31 -17.24
N VAL A 633 6.26 -21.65 -17.50
CA VAL A 633 7.60 -22.09 -17.05
C VAL A 633 7.62 -22.23 -15.53
N ASN A 634 7.20 -21.19 -14.81
CA ASN A 634 7.22 -21.18 -13.35
C ASN A 634 6.29 -22.24 -12.76
N ARG A 635 5.16 -22.53 -13.40
CA ARG A 635 4.26 -23.62 -13.00
C ARG A 635 4.90 -24.99 -13.20
N ALA A 636 5.48 -25.25 -14.36
CA ALA A 636 6.15 -26.53 -14.63
C ALA A 636 7.25 -26.80 -13.59
N VAL A 637 8.05 -25.77 -13.31
CA VAL A 637 9.11 -25.84 -12.29
C VAL A 637 8.52 -26.08 -10.90
N LEU A 638 7.42 -25.42 -10.53
CA LEU A 638 6.78 -25.64 -9.23
C LEU A 638 6.36 -27.10 -9.03
N PHE A 639 5.76 -27.72 -10.05
CA PHE A 639 5.37 -29.12 -9.98
C PHE A 639 6.57 -30.07 -9.90
N GLU A 640 7.67 -29.76 -10.61
CA GLU A 640 8.91 -30.54 -10.49
C GLU A 640 9.52 -30.44 -9.09
N VAL A 641 9.58 -29.23 -8.51
CA VAL A 641 10.03 -29.02 -7.12
C VAL A 641 9.16 -29.82 -6.17
N PHE A 642 7.84 -29.74 -6.31
CA PHE A 642 6.91 -30.46 -5.45
C PHE A 642 7.01 -31.98 -5.58
N ALA A 643 7.23 -32.50 -6.79
CA ALA A 643 7.48 -33.92 -7.01
C ALA A 643 8.72 -34.39 -6.25
N ILE A 644 9.81 -33.60 -6.25
CA ILE A 644 11.03 -33.91 -5.47
C ILE A 644 10.69 -34.04 -3.99
N VAL A 645 9.99 -33.05 -3.41
CA VAL A 645 9.76 -33.06 -1.96
C VAL A 645 8.71 -34.09 -1.54
N SER A 646 7.74 -34.42 -2.40
CA SER A 646 6.71 -35.44 -2.11
C SER A 646 7.25 -36.89 -2.04
N GLN A 647 8.49 -37.10 -2.49
CA GLN A 647 9.18 -38.40 -2.51
C GLN A 647 10.18 -38.56 -1.34
N LEU A 648 10.47 -37.47 -0.62
CA LEU A 648 11.21 -37.47 0.64
C LEU A 648 10.31 -37.95 1.77
#